data_AF-A0AA39IPS4-F1
#
_entry.id   AF-A0AA39IPS4-F1
#
_cell.length_a   1.000
_cell.length_b   1.000
_cell.length_c   1.000
_cell.angle_alpha   90.00
_cell.angle_beta   90.00
_cell.angle_gamma   90.00
#
_symmetry.space_group_name_H-M   'P 1'
#
loop_
_entity.id
_entity.type
_entity.pdbx_description
1 polymer ?
#
loop_
_entity_poly.entity_id
_entity_poly.type
_entity_poly.pdbx_seq_one_letter_code
_entity_poly.pdbx_strand_id
1 'polypeptide(L)'
;MSLRIRVIPILLFIATAFCEEEFRLSIQRADIERLMVELVPSLQSLAPKIPMSSGEEFDTLLREIDEVVSSSNKMNALVASSMQLSEFARMRPDIKEVIETHKVGEWGTVRDLRLIALKMKYEEIPKILEWVVDPTPLEAALDLAKEEHPDKASEIKALRDDVSSTLRTTRQDPYDTKMAKLSATFAKYPNLTEELANTAIGDFGNLEEFFGIAQNYYRLSVLKRLFSSNSSSLPSDSRDEEAPDAPITENLFDAIDDNSFNWSREERKALGNLTVAIRATTHAKTVAALRESTLSAFHQLIKRYPKMFERVRQIKVGKELNFGTFGDLIDTFNYEASDRGASLLESQGSKPIFLQAFDSSRSLMPTLLQDAIGDLEKQMESALAETDDLDKRILSLHKFLSEFIVEYAFFGDKLFSMELGEWGTTRTFMEIGQFLSSKYGLNGLIEKRLSMNADYDEIPKSELEMDLQDIVDNSTFRWTRSDMLEIEGLVASTANLSVHSSFTENRNLLLESYASLSEGLRERLRSVPMNSTTFGQLIDALYFDTVSKDAPPASASARTRVSRLRGNCSEVDELLKPSDLGEPVLIASMRKALDDWPIGAAALFKTFLKRVELLLAHNAHDIRPAIETLAAFSNYANYKGPTVYLKKTPLAQWGTVGQLLLC
;
A
#
# COMPACT_ATOMS: atom_id res chain seq x y z
N MET A 1 -0.80 -4.10 33.34
CA MET A 1 -1.58 -5.18 32.69
C MET A 1 -2.54 -4.71 31.59
N SER A 2 -3.23 -3.55 31.73
CA SER A 2 -4.17 -3.03 30.72
C SER A 2 -3.53 -2.62 29.38
N LEU A 3 -2.31 -2.08 29.37
CA LEU A 3 -1.61 -1.68 28.13
C LEU A 3 -1.14 -2.87 27.26
N ARG A 4 -0.60 -3.94 27.88
CA ARG A 4 -0.14 -5.15 27.16
C ARG A 4 -1.28 -5.84 26.37
N ILE A 5 -2.52 -5.70 26.81
CA ILE A 5 -3.69 -6.31 26.16
C ILE A 5 -4.22 -5.45 24.98
N ARG A 6 -3.82 -4.17 24.88
CA ARG A 6 -4.38 -3.22 23.90
C ARG A 6 -3.42 -2.77 22.80
N VAL A 7 -2.10 -2.83 23.01
CA VAL A 7 -1.10 -2.48 21.98
C VAL A 7 -0.88 -3.63 20.97
N ILE A 8 -0.96 -4.89 21.41
CA ILE A 8 -0.80 -6.07 20.56
C ILE A 8 -1.89 -6.16 19.47
N PRO A 9 -3.19 -5.92 19.77
CA PRO A 9 -4.22 -5.85 18.73
C PRO A 9 -4.04 -4.67 17.76
N ILE A 10 -3.40 -3.58 18.19
CA ILE A 10 -3.12 -2.41 17.35
C ILE A 10 -1.98 -2.74 16.38
N LEU A 11 -0.89 -3.39 16.81
CA LEU A 11 0.17 -3.87 15.93
C LEU A 11 -0.31 -4.98 14.97
N LEU A 12 -1.21 -5.85 15.44
CA LEU A 12 -1.97 -6.77 14.57
C LEU A 12 -2.91 -6.03 13.61
N PHE A 13 -3.47 -4.88 14.00
CA PHE A 13 -4.25 -4.00 13.14
C PHE A 13 -3.38 -3.26 12.12
N ILE A 14 -2.14 -2.89 12.46
CA ILE A 14 -1.13 -2.41 11.51
C ILE A 14 -0.86 -3.50 10.47
N ALA A 15 -0.56 -4.73 10.91
CA ALA A 15 -0.30 -5.87 10.03
C ALA A 15 -1.51 -6.27 9.16
N THR A 16 -2.75 -5.99 9.60
CA THR A 16 -3.99 -6.34 8.87
C THR A 16 -4.59 -5.18 8.05
N ALA A 17 -4.41 -3.92 8.45
CA ALA A 17 -4.82 -2.73 7.69
C ALA A 17 -3.89 -2.44 6.49
N PHE A 18 -2.70 -3.05 6.45
CA PHE A 18 -1.86 -3.09 5.25
C PHE A 18 -2.40 -4.01 4.12
N CYS A 19 -3.59 -4.62 4.29
CA CYS A 19 -4.25 -5.49 3.32
C CYS A 19 -5.53 -4.88 2.68
N GLU A 20 -5.67 -3.54 2.63
CA GLU A 20 -6.81 -2.90 1.94
C GLU A 20 -6.59 -2.75 0.42
N GLU A 21 -7.65 -3.04 -0.35
CA GLU A 21 -7.72 -3.06 -1.81
C GLU A 21 -7.34 -1.73 -2.47
N GLU A 22 -7.70 -0.59 -1.86
CA GLU A 22 -7.32 0.75 -2.34
C GLU A 22 -5.81 1.01 -2.24
N PHE A 23 -5.14 0.47 -1.22
CA PHE A 23 -3.69 0.58 -1.09
C PHE A 23 -2.96 -0.29 -2.13
N ARG A 24 -3.50 -1.49 -2.41
CA ARG A 24 -2.98 -2.37 -3.48
C ARG A 24 -3.12 -1.70 -4.85
N LEU A 25 -4.29 -1.14 -5.16
CA LEU A 25 -4.56 -0.43 -6.41
C LEU A 25 -3.74 0.87 -6.52
N SER A 26 -3.48 1.56 -5.41
CA SER A 26 -2.61 2.74 -5.36
C SER A 26 -1.15 2.41 -5.67
N ILE A 27 -0.61 1.32 -5.12
CA ILE A 27 0.77 0.88 -5.40
C ILE A 27 0.87 0.42 -6.85
N GLN A 28 -0.06 -0.42 -7.32
CA GLN A 28 -0.11 -0.87 -8.71
C GLN A 28 -0.20 0.30 -9.69
N ARG A 29 -1.03 1.31 -9.39
CA ARG A 29 -1.09 2.54 -10.18
C ARG A 29 0.26 3.26 -10.20
N ALA A 30 0.85 3.56 -9.05
CA ALA A 30 2.14 4.26 -8.95
C ALA A 30 3.27 3.52 -9.70
N ASP A 31 3.26 2.20 -9.63
CA ASP A 31 4.20 1.33 -10.32
C ASP A 31 3.98 1.36 -11.85
N ILE A 32 2.73 1.24 -12.32
CA ILE A 32 2.38 1.42 -13.75
C ILE A 32 2.73 2.84 -14.22
N GLU A 33 2.55 3.85 -13.38
CA GLU A 33 2.91 5.22 -13.71
C GLU A 33 4.41 5.37 -13.99
N ARG A 34 5.24 4.74 -13.16
CA ARG A 34 6.70 4.73 -13.33
C ARG A 34 7.11 3.91 -14.56
N LEU A 35 6.51 2.73 -14.75
CA LEU A 35 6.73 1.88 -15.92
C LEU A 35 6.45 2.64 -17.22
N MET A 36 5.40 3.45 -17.24
CA MET A 36 5.00 4.18 -18.45
C MET A 36 5.99 5.30 -18.81
N VAL A 37 6.64 5.90 -17.82
CA VAL A 37 7.73 6.86 -18.06
C VAL A 37 8.97 6.17 -18.63
N GLU A 38 9.22 4.91 -18.25
CA GLU A 38 10.40 4.16 -18.68
C GLU A 38 10.19 3.38 -20.00
N LEU A 39 8.94 3.13 -20.40
CA LEU A 39 8.61 2.30 -21.57
C LEU A 39 9.15 2.89 -22.87
N VAL A 40 8.75 4.11 -23.22
CA VAL A 40 9.16 4.75 -24.49
C VAL A 40 10.67 4.94 -24.56
N PRO A 41 11.37 5.48 -23.53
CA PRO A 41 12.84 5.57 -23.56
C PRO A 41 13.53 4.21 -23.68
N SER A 42 13.00 3.18 -23.02
CA SER A 42 13.55 1.82 -23.13
C SER A 42 13.42 1.30 -24.56
N LEU A 43 12.25 1.43 -25.19
CA LEU A 43 12.04 0.97 -26.56
C LEU A 43 12.83 1.80 -27.59
N GLN A 44 13.01 3.10 -27.37
CA GLN A 44 13.90 3.94 -28.19
C GLN A 44 15.35 3.45 -28.16
N SER A 45 15.82 2.93 -27.02
CA SER A 45 17.16 2.31 -26.93
C SER A 45 17.29 1.01 -27.74
N LEU A 46 16.17 0.41 -28.15
CA LEU A 46 16.12 -0.76 -29.03
C LEU A 46 16.26 -0.37 -30.51
N ALA A 47 15.85 0.84 -30.91
CA ALA A 47 15.82 1.28 -32.31
C ALA A 47 17.16 1.06 -33.07
N PRO A 48 18.35 1.33 -32.49
CA PRO A 48 19.63 1.05 -33.16
C PRO A 48 19.93 -0.43 -33.41
N LYS A 49 19.21 -1.34 -32.73
CA LYS A 49 19.38 -2.80 -32.86
C LYS A 49 18.38 -3.40 -33.86
N ILE A 50 17.40 -2.62 -34.32
CA ILE A 50 16.46 -3.03 -35.35
C ILE A 50 17.12 -2.84 -36.72
N PRO A 51 17.08 -3.84 -37.63
CA PRO A 51 17.57 -3.68 -38.99
C PRO A 51 16.93 -2.49 -39.69
N MET A 52 17.69 -1.79 -40.53
CA MET A 52 17.19 -0.63 -41.28
C MET A 52 15.90 -0.91 -42.07
N SER A 53 15.69 -2.15 -42.53
CA SER A 53 14.47 -2.59 -43.22
C SER A 53 13.19 -2.60 -42.36
N SER A 54 13.30 -2.40 -41.05
CA SER A 54 12.18 -2.26 -40.10
C SER A 54 12.26 -1.00 -39.27
N GLY A 55 13.34 -0.22 -39.41
CA GLY A 55 13.60 0.96 -38.57
C GLY A 55 12.47 1.97 -38.70
N GLU A 56 12.01 2.26 -39.92
CA GLU A 56 10.94 3.24 -40.17
C GLU A 56 9.57 2.78 -39.63
N GLU A 57 9.25 1.48 -39.74
CA GLU A 57 8.02 0.91 -39.16
C GLU A 57 8.09 0.93 -37.63
N PHE A 58 9.25 0.61 -37.05
CA PHE A 58 9.46 0.64 -35.61
C PHE A 58 9.42 2.07 -35.05
N ASP A 59 10.00 3.05 -35.74
CA ASP A 59 9.92 4.47 -35.38
C ASP A 59 8.50 5.03 -35.47
N THR A 60 7.67 4.45 -36.33
CA THR A 60 6.23 4.77 -36.42
C THR A 60 5.49 4.18 -35.22
N LEU A 61 5.73 2.89 -34.91
CA LEU A 61 5.22 2.24 -33.71
C LEU A 61 5.59 2.99 -32.42
N LEU A 62 6.84 3.43 -32.28
CA LEU A 62 7.30 4.20 -31.11
C LEU A 62 6.52 5.50 -30.95
N ARG A 63 6.19 6.18 -32.05
CA ARG A 63 5.38 7.41 -32.02
C ARG A 63 3.94 7.12 -31.62
N GLU A 64 3.34 6.04 -32.15
CA GLU A 64 2.00 5.60 -31.77
C GLU A 64 1.93 5.24 -30.28
N ILE A 65 2.91 4.51 -29.77
CA ILE A 65 3.03 4.18 -28.34
C ILE A 65 3.17 5.46 -27.51
N ASP A 66 4.04 6.39 -27.89
CA ASP A 66 4.24 7.65 -27.17
C ASP A 66 2.96 8.50 -27.11
N GLU A 67 2.21 8.55 -28.22
CA GLU A 67 0.91 9.21 -28.28
C GLU A 67 -0.14 8.53 -27.39
N VAL A 68 -0.20 7.20 -27.39
CA VAL A 68 -1.08 6.40 -26.53
C VAL A 68 -0.74 6.61 -25.05
N VAL A 69 0.54 6.60 -24.70
CA VAL A 69 1.02 6.85 -23.32
C VAL A 69 0.69 8.26 -22.85
N SER A 70 0.71 9.24 -23.76
CA SER A 70 0.43 10.64 -23.45
C SER A 70 -1.05 11.01 -23.38
N SER A 71 -1.92 10.27 -24.10
CA SER A 71 -3.33 10.65 -24.31
C SER A 71 -4.35 9.80 -23.53
N SER A 72 -3.96 8.63 -23.05
CA SER A 72 -4.85 7.66 -22.41
C SER A 72 -4.62 7.56 -20.89
N ASN A 73 -5.59 6.97 -20.18
CA ASN A 73 -5.33 6.38 -18.86
C ASN A 73 -4.11 5.44 -18.97
N LYS A 74 -3.14 5.58 -18.06
CA LYS A 74 -1.88 4.81 -18.05
C LYS A 74 -2.09 3.30 -18.10
N MET A 75 -3.19 2.79 -17.52
CA MET A 75 -3.53 1.37 -17.63
C MET A 75 -3.90 0.95 -19.06
N ASN A 76 -4.80 1.69 -19.70
CA ASN A 76 -5.21 1.43 -21.08
C ASN A 76 -4.06 1.68 -22.05
N ALA A 77 -3.21 2.65 -21.74
CA ALA A 77 -2.00 2.92 -22.51
C ALA A 77 -1.03 1.74 -22.44
N LEU A 78 -0.83 1.15 -21.27
CA LEU A 78 0.02 -0.04 -21.09
C LEU A 78 -0.51 -1.22 -21.92
N VAL A 79 -1.83 -1.46 -21.85
CA VAL A 79 -2.46 -2.54 -22.61
C VAL A 79 -2.31 -2.31 -24.11
N ALA A 80 -2.72 -1.14 -24.61
CA ALA A 80 -2.63 -0.81 -26.02
C ALA A 80 -1.18 -0.86 -26.55
N SER A 81 -0.24 -0.24 -25.84
CA SER A 81 1.18 -0.24 -26.20
C SER A 81 1.75 -1.65 -26.26
N SER A 82 1.37 -2.51 -25.30
CA SER A 82 1.80 -3.89 -25.31
C SER A 82 1.21 -4.71 -26.45
N MET A 83 -0.05 -4.47 -26.84
CA MET A 83 -0.67 -5.15 -27.97
C MET A 83 -0.02 -4.73 -29.28
N GLN A 84 0.24 -3.43 -29.47
CA GLN A 84 0.94 -2.92 -30.64
C GLN A 84 2.37 -3.48 -30.76
N LEU A 85 3.12 -3.56 -29.65
CA LEU A 85 4.44 -4.21 -29.62
C LEU A 85 4.36 -5.69 -30.00
N SER A 86 3.37 -6.39 -29.48
CA SER A 86 3.14 -7.81 -29.77
C SER A 86 2.82 -8.03 -31.25
N GLU A 87 1.92 -7.21 -31.81
CA GLU A 87 1.54 -7.28 -33.21
C GLU A 87 2.73 -6.98 -34.14
N PHE A 88 3.51 -5.95 -33.81
CA PHE A 88 4.72 -5.63 -34.55
C PHE A 88 5.75 -6.77 -34.50
N ALA A 89 6.01 -7.31 -33.31
CA ALA A 89 6.92 -8.45 -33.12
C ALA A 89 6.43 -9.69 -33.90
N ARG A 90 5.12 -9.90 -34.02
CA ARG A 90 4.53 -10.97 -34.83
C ARG A 90 4.72 -10.75 -36.32
N MET A 91 4.50 -9.53 -36.81
CA MET A 91 4.71 -9.17 -38.23
C MET A 91 6.19 -9.25 -38.63
N ARG A 92 7.09 -9.13 -37.66
CA ARG A 92 8.54 -9.10 -37.86
C ARG A 92 9.24 -10.23 -37.09
N PRO A 93 9.06 -11.50 -37.51
CA PRO A 93 9.63 -12.66 -36.83
C PRO A 93 11.17 -12.63 -36.77
N ASP A 94 11.81 -11.90 -37.69
CA ASP A 94 13.25 -11.64 -37.74
C ASP A 94 13.79 -10.85 -36.53
N ILE A 95 12.94 -10.02 -35.91
CA ILE A 95 13.28 -9.18 -34.75
C ILE A 95 12.39 -9.41 -33.54
N LYS A 96 11.39 -10.31 -33.64
CA LYS A 96 10.48 -10.68 -32.56
C LYS A 96 11.22 -10.92 -31.25
N GLU A 97 12.26 -11.74 -31.30
CA GLU A 97 13.03 -12.10 -30.11
C GLU A 97 13.80 -10.90 -29.55
N VAL A 98 14.37 -10.06 -30.41
CA VAL A 98 15.09 -8.85 -29.99
C VAL A 98 14.15 -7.91 -29.24
N ILE A 99 12.90 -7.81 -29.68
CA ILE A 99 11.86 -6.99 -29.05
C ILE A 99 11.37 -7.63 -27.76
N GLU A 100 10.90 -8.88 -27.81
CA GLU A 100 10.27 -9.55 -26.67
C GLU A 100 11.21 -9.72 -25.47
N THR A 101 12.52 -9.83 -25.72
CA THR A 101 13.54 -10.02 -24.68
C THR A 101 14.18 -8.72 -24.20
N HIS A 102 13.86 -7.59 -24.84
CA HIS A 102 14.41 -6.30 -24.47
C HIS A 102 13.91 -5.89 -23.09
N LYS A 103 14.84 -5.43 -22.25
CA LYS A 103 14.52 -5.00 -20.89
C LYS A 103 13.91 -3.60 -20.89
N VAL A 104 12.83 -3.44 -20.13
CA VAL A 104 12.22 -2.15 -19.83
C VAL A 104 12.54 -1.82 -18.38
N GLY A 105 13.49 -0.89 -18.19
CA GLY A 105 13.96 -0.48 -16.86
C GLY A 105 14.34 -1.65 -15.94
N GLU A 106 13.92 -1.56 -14.68
CA GLU A 106 14.05 -2.63 -13.69
C GLU A 106 12.87 -3.62 -13.70
N TRP A 107 11.88 -3.39 -14.55
CA TRP A 107 10.60 -4.10 -14.52
C TRP A 107 10.63 -5.51 -15.08
N GLY A 108 11.41 -5.74 -16.13
CA GLY A 108 11.42 -7.01 -16.84
C GLY A 108 11.59 -6.82 -18.33
N THR A 109 11.13 -7.79 -19.10
CA THR A 109 11.18 -7.78 -20.56
C THR A 109 9.89 -7.26 -21.18
N VAL A 110 9.90 -6.92 -22.46
CA VAL A 110 8.67 -6.59 -23.21
C VAL A 110 7.66 -7.75 -23.18
N ARG A 111 8.14 -9.01 -23.15
CA ARG A 111 7.28 -10.19 -22.96
C ARG A 111 6.58 -10.19 -21.59
N ASP A 112 7.26 -9.80 -20.52
CA ASP A 112 6.67 -9.67 -19.18
C ASP A 112 5.59 -8.57 -19.14
N LEU A 113 5.87 -7.44 -19.82
CA LEU A 113 4.92 -6.36 -20.07
C LEU A 113 3.64 -6.86 -20.75
N ARG A 114 3.77 -7.74 -21.76
CA ARG A 114 2.62 -8.37 -22.44
C ARG A 114 1.79 -9.23 -21.51
N LEU A 115 2.42 -10.01 -20.65
CA LEU A 115 1.70 -10.81 -19.66
C LEU A 115 0.93 -9.93 -18.67
N ILE A 116 1.54 -8.81 -18.24
CA ILE A 116 0.89 -7.84 -17.34
C ILE A 116 -0.29 -7.15 -18.05
N ALA A 117 -0.11 -6.71 -19.29
CA ALA A 117 -1.15 -6.08 -20.10
C ALA A 117 -2.34 -7.01 -20.36
N LEU A 118 -2.09 -8.27 -20.74
CA LEU A 118 -3.13 -9.30 -20.90
C LEU A 118 -3.93 -9.49 -19.61
N LYS A 119 -3.27 -9.39 -18.45
CA LYS A 119 -3.92 -9.48 -17.15
C LYS A 119 -4.67 -8.21 -16.75
N MET A 120 -4.19 -7.02 -17.11
CA MET A 120 -4.93 -5.78 -16.84
C MET A 120 -6.21 -5.69 -17.67
N LYS A 121 -6.14 -6.14 -18.93
CA LYS A 121 -7.32 -6.41 -19.76
C LYS A 121 -8.24 -7.44 -19.08
N TYR A 122 -7.68 -8.37 -18.29
CA TYR A 122 -8.39 -9.35 -17.47
C TYR A 122 -9.02 -8.81 -16.17
N GLU A 123 -8.55 -7.73 -15.57
CA GLU A 123 -9.25 -7.14 -14.42
C GLU A 123 -10.58 -6.47 -14.84
N GLU A 124 -10.76 -6.18 -16.14
CA GLU A 124 -12.06 -5.83 -16.75
C GLU A 124 -12.87 -7.06 -17.21
N ILE A 125 -12.26 -8.25 -17.21
CA ILE A 125 -12.88 -9.49 -17.68
C ILE A 125 -14.10 -9.93 -16.86
N PRO A 126 -14.38 -9.55 -15.59
CA PRO A 126 -15.69 -9.83 -15.00
C PRO A 126 -16.88 -9.23 -15.81
N LYS A 127 -16.67 -8.11 -16.52
CA LYS A 127 -17.67 -7.54 -17.45
C LYS A 127 -17.67 -8.20 -18.83
N ILE A 128 -16.52 -8.71 -19.29
CA ILE A 128 -16.40 -9.51 -20.53
C ILE A 128 -16.78 -10.99 -20.27
N LEU A 129 -16.85 -11.44 -19.01
CA LEU A 129 -17.21 -12.81 -18.59
C LEU A 129 -18.72 -13.02 -18.64
N GLU A 130 -19.51 -11.95 -18.54
CA GLU A 130 -20.91 -12.00 -18.99
C GLU A 130 -21.00 -12.38 -20.49
N TRP A 131 -19.96 -12.10 -21.29
CA TRP A 131 -19.87 -12.49 -22.71
C TRP A 131 -19.20 -13.83 -22.98
N VAL A 132 -18.53 -14.49 -22.02
CA VAL A 132 -17.89 -15.82 -22.21
C VAL A 132 -18.74 -16.95 -21.58
N VAL A 133 -19.66 -16.61 -20.66
CA VAL A 133 -20.79 -17.49 -20.35
C VAL A 133 -21.74 -17.63 -21.55
N ASP A 134 -21.72 -16.67 -22.48
CA ASP A 134 -22.31 -16.77 -23.80
C ASP A 134 -21.26 -17.28 -24.82
N PRO A 135 -21.35 -18.50 -25.35
CA PRO A 135 -20.40 -18.99 -26.36
C PRO A 135 -20.40 -18.15 -27.66
N THR A 136 -21.36 -17.24 -27.82
CA THR A 136 -21.65 -16.53 -29.07
C THR A 136 -20.46 -15.75 -29.65
N PRO A 137 -19.64 -14.97 -28.91
CA PRO A 137 -18.53 -14.22 -29.51
C PRO A 137 -17.41 -15.11 -30.05
N LEU A 138 -17.07 -16.19 -29.33
CA LEU A 138 -16.05 -17.14 -29.77
C LEU A 138 -16.55 -18.00 -30.94
N GLU A 139 -17.81 -18.46 -30.88
CA GLU A 139 -18.43 -19.17 -31.99
C GLU A 139 -18.58 -18.29 -33.24
N ALA A 140 -18.93 -17.01 -33.07
CA ALA A 140 -19.02 -16.04 -34.16
C ALA A 140 -17.65 -15.75 -34.78
N ALA A 141 -16.59 -15.64 -33.96
CA ALA A 141 -15.23 -15.52 -34.46
C ALA A 141 -14.84 -16.73 -35.33
N LEU A 142 -15.15 -17.95 -34.89
CA LEU A 142 -14.89 -19.15 -35.68
C LEU A 142 -15.76 -19.22 -36.95
N ASP A 143 -17.00 -18.74 -36.91
CA ASP A 143 -17.85 -18.64 -38.10
C ASP A 143 -17.31 -17.62 -39.11
N LEU A 144 -16.78 -16.48 -38.65
CA LEU A 144 -16.09 -15.50 -39.50
C LEU A 144 -14.81 -16.09 -40.09
N ALA A 145 -13.99 -16.74 -39.27
CA ALA A 145 -12.75 -17.34 -39.74
C ALA A 145 -13.01 -18.44 -40.79
N LYS A 146 -14.13 -19.15 -40.69
CA LYS A 146 -14.59 -20.12 -41.70
C LYS A 146 -14.90 -19.45 -43.04
N GLU A 147 -15.41 -18.21 -43.04
CA GLU A 147 -15.63 -17.43 -44.26
C GLU A 147 -14.32 -16.91 -44.85
N GLU A 148 -13.36 -16.51 -44.00
CA GLU A 148 -12.03 -16.03 -44.41
C GLU A 148 -11.12 -17.15 -44.92
N HIS A 149 -11.28 -18.37 -44.41
CA HIS A 149 -10.50 -19.56 -44.77
C HIS A 149 -11.39 -20.68 -45.35
N PRO A 150 -11.96 -20.49 -46.56
CA PRO A 150 -12.93 -21.42 -47.14
C PRO A 150 -12.33 -22.80 -47.43
N ASP A 151 -11.03 -22.90 -47.67
CA ASP A 151 -10.28 -24.15 -47.85
C ASP A 151 -10.22 -25.00 -46.57
N LYS A 152 -10.40 -24.38 -45.40
CA LYS A 152 -10.40 -25.05 -44.08
C LYS A 152 -11.75 -25.09 -43.41
N ALA A 153 -12.81 -24.74 -44.14
CA ALA A 153 -14.14 -24.56 -43.57
C ALA A 153 -14.68 -25.80 -42.83
N SER A 154 -14.30 -27.01 -43.24
CA SER A 154 -14.67 -28.25 -42.53
C SER A 154 -13.92 -28.45 -41.21
N GLU A 155 -12.64 -28.09 -41.16
CA GLU A 155 -11.81 -28.19 -39.94
C GLU A 155 -12.21 -27.12 -38.93
N ILE A 156 -12.47 -25.89 -39.39
CA ILE A 156 -12.97 -24.79 -38.55
C ILE A 156 -14.34 -25.14 -37.98
N LYS A 157 -15.21 -25.75 -38.78
CA LYS A 157 -16.50 -26.24 -38.29
C LYS A 157 -16.33 -27.33 -37.22
N ALA A 158 -15.42 -28.29 -37.42
CA ALA A 158 -15.15 -29.33 -36.43
C ALA A 158 -14.60 -28.74 -35.11
N LEU A 159 -13.68 -27.78 -35.20
CA LEU A 159 -13.17 -27.05 -34.04
C LEU A 159 -14.30 -26.30 -33.32
N ARG A 160 -15.16 -25.60 -34.06
CA ARG A 160 -16.32 -24.91 -33.49
C ARG A 160 -17.25 -25.89 -32.75
N ASP A 161 -17.60 -27.01 -33.39
CA ASP A 161 -18.48 -28.02 -32.79
C ASP A 161 -17.87 -28.58 -31.49
N ASP A 162 -16.56 -28.83 -31.46
CA ASP A 162 -15.84 -29.27 -30.26
C ASP A 162 -15.80 -28.19 -29.16
N VAL A 163 -15.58 -26.92 -29.52
CA VAL A 163 -15.63 -25.78 -28.59
C VAL A 163 -17.01 -25.65 -27.97
N SER A 164 -18.07 -25.65 -28.78
CA SER A 164 -19.47 -25.60 -28.32
C SER A 164 -19.80 -26.79 -27.40
N SER A 165 -19.34 -27.99 -27.75
CA SER A 165 -19.51 -29.20 -26.94
C SER A 165 -18.80 -29.08 -25.58
N THR A 166 -17.54 -28.62 -25.57
CA THR A 166 -16.78 -28.38 -24.34
C THR A 166 -17.48 -27.34 -23.46
N LEU A 167 -17.90 -26.20 -24.01
CA LEU A 167 -18.58 -25.15 -23.24
C LEU A 167 -19.91 -25.63 -22.65
N ARG A 168 -20.69 -26.44 -23.40
CA ARG A 168 -21.95 -27.02 -22.91
C ARG A 168 -21.72 -28.04 -21.79
N THR A 169 -20.76 -28.95 -21.96
CA THR A 169 -20.49 -30.03 -21.00
C THR A 169 -19.84 -29.50 -19.72
N THR A 170 -19.08 -28.40 -19.82
CA THR A 170 -18.37 -27.78 -18.70
C THR A 170 -19.12 -26.59 -18.11
N ARG A 171 -20.41 -26.38 -18.46
CA ARG A 171 -21.18 -25.19 -18.07
C ARG A 171 -21.16 -24.94 -16.55
N GLN A 172 -21.19 -26.00 -15.75
CA GLN A 172 -21.21 -25.94 -14.28
C GLN A 172 -19.81 -26.00 -13.66
N ASP A 173 -18.76 -26.26 -14.45
CA ASP A 173 -17.41 -26.34 -13.93
C ASP A 173 -16.90 -24.94 -13.50
N PRO A 174 -15.95 -24.87 -12.56
CA PRO A 174 -15.21 -23.64 -12.28
C PRO A 174 -14.46 -23.13 -13.52
N TYR A 175 -14.23 -21.82 -13.60
CA TYR A 175 -13.66 -21.14 -14.77
C TYR A 175 -12.32 -21.71 -15.22
N ASP A 176 -11.39 -21.90 -14.28
CA ASP A 176 -10.07 -22.50 -14.50
C ASP A 176 -10.17 -23.86 -15.19
N THR A 177 -11.13 -24.67 -14.78
CA THR A 177 -11.41 -26.00 -15.32
C THR A 177 -11.98 -25.93 -16.73
N LYS A 178 -12.85 -24.94 -17.03
CA LYS A 178 -13.36 -24.71 -18.38
C LYS A 178 -12.24 -24.31 -19.34
N MET A 179 -11.42 -23.33 -18.94
CA MET A 179 -10.31 -22.84 -19.76
C MET A 179 -9.26 -23.92 -20.02
N ALA A 180 -8.93 -24.73 -19.00
CA ALA A 180 -8.04 -25.87 -19.17
C ALA A 180 -8.59 -26.90 -20.17
N LYS A 181 -9.90 -27.18 -20.15
CA LYS A 181 -10.54 -28.09 -21.11
C LYS A 181 -10.64 -27.51 -22.51
N LEU A 182 -10.84 -26.20 -22.65
CA LEU A 182 -10.81 -25.51 -23.95
C LEU A 182 -9.42 -25.55 -24.58
N SER A 183 -8.35 -25.35 -23.80
CA SER A 183 -6.97 -25.54 -24.29
C SER A 183 -6.75 -26.94 -24.83
N ALA A 184 -7.24 -27.97 -24.13
CA ALA A 184 -7.18 -29.35 -24.61
C ALA A 184 -7.98 -29.56 -25.92
N THR A 185 -9.08 -28.81 -26.14
CA THR A 185 -9.78 -28.80 -27.43
C THR A 185 -8.93 -28.17 -28.54
N PHE A 186 -8.34 -26.99 -28.31
CA PHE A 186 -7.49 -26.31 -29.31
C PHE A 186 -6.23 -27.11 -29.65
N ALA A 187 -5.67 -27.85 -28.68
CA ALA A 187 -4.51 -28.70 -28.89
C ALA A 187 -4.76 -29.87 -29.88
N LYS A 188 -6.02 -30.21 -30.18
CA LYS A 188 -6.35 -31.20 -31.23
C LYS A 188 -6.19 -30.65 -32.65
N TYR A 189 -6.14 -29.33 -32.81
CA TYR A 189 -6.12 -28.65 -34.10
C TYR A 189 -4.91 -27.68 -34.25
N PRO A 190 -3.67 -28.07 -33.91
CA PRO A 190 -2.55 -27.14 -33.70
C PRO A 190 -2.25 -26.23 -34.90
N ASN A 191 -2.26 -26.78 -36.12
CA ASN A 191 -1.99 -26.02 -37.35
C ASN A 191 -3.10 -25.00 -37.63
N LEU A 192 -4.36 -25.38 -37.34
CA LEU A 192 -5.49 -24.49 -37.54
C LEU A 192 -5.45 -23.35 -36.51
N THR A 193 -5.16 -23.67 -35.26
CA THR A 193 -5.00 -22.71 -34.16
C THR A 193 -3.96 -21.64 -34.47
N GLU A 194 -2.85 -21.99 -35.12
CA GLU A 194 -1.81 -21.05 -35.56
C GLU A 194 -2.29 -20.14 -36.69
N GLU A 195 -3.05 -20.66 -37.64
CA GLU A 195 -3.56 -19.89 -38.77
C GLU A 195 -4.70 -18.94 -38.38
N LEU A 196 -5.56 -19.37 -37.46
CA LEU A 196 -6.67 -18.57 -36.96
C LEU A 196 -6.21 -17.54 -35.90
N ALA A 197 -4.93 -17.49 -35.55
CA ALA A 197 -4.39 -16.66 -34.47
C ALA A 197 -4.88 -15.21 -34.47
N ASN A 198 -5.05 -14.61 -35.65
CA ASN A 198 -5.43 -13.19 -35.81
C ASN A 198 -6.94 -12.94 -35.86
N THR A 199 -7.78 -13.96 -35.88
CA THR A 199 -9.23 -13.76 -35.94
C THR A 199 -9.70 -13.04 -34.69
N ALA A 200 -10.38 -11.92 -34.87
CA ALA A 200 -10.91 -11.11 -33.79
C ALA A 200 -12.08 -11.81 -33.07
N ILE A 201 -12.14 -11.65 -31.75
CA ILE A 201 -13.21 -12.15 -30.87
C ILE A 201 -13.93 -10.95 -30.24
N GLY A 202 -14.81 -10.30 -30.99
CA GLY A 202 -15.52 -9.10 -30.51
C GLY A 202 -14.54 -8.09 -29.89
N ASP A 203 -14.85 -7.62 -28.67
CA ASP A 203 -14.01 -6.67 -27.93
C ASP A 203 -12.91 -7.36 -27.09
N PHE A 204 -12.86 -8.69 -27.06
CA PHE A 204 -11.92 -9.45 -26.23
C PHE A 204 -10.48 -9.35 -26.73
N GLY A 205 -10.26 -9.30 -28.05
CA GLY A 205 -8.94 -9.44 -28.66
C GLY A 205 -9.00 -10.42 -29.83
N ASN A 206 -8.01 -11.30 -29.95
CA ASN A 206 -7.95 -12.31 -31.00
C ASN A 206 -7.86 -13.74 -30.43
N LEU A 207 -7.94 -14.73 -31.33
CA LEU A 207 -7.84 -16.15 -30.98
C LEU A 207 -6.48 -16.51 -30.37
N GLU A 208 -5.36 -15.93 -30.81
CA GLU A 208 -4.04 -16.17 -30.20
C GLU A 208 -4.02 -15.84 -28.69
N GLU A 209 -4.53 -14.67 -28.32
CA GLU A 209 -4.64 -14.24 -26.92
C GLU A 209 -5.52 -15.20 -26.12
N PHE A 210 -6.67 -15.59 -26.69
CA PHE A 210 -7.60 -16.52 -26.05
C PHE A 210 -6.96 -17.89 -25.83
N PHE A 211 -6.27 -18.43 -26.85
CA PHE A 211 -5.57 -19.71 -26.77
C PHE A 211 -4.44 -19.67 -25.74
N GLY A 212 -3.67 -18.58 -25.70
CA GLY A 212 -2.60 -18.39 -24.71
C GLY A 212 -3.14 -18.42 -23.27
N ILE A 213 -4.27 -17.77 -23.01
CA ILE A 213 -4.93 -17.78 -21.70
C ILE A 213 -5.42 -19.18 -21.35
N ALA A 214 -6.14 -19.84 -22.28
CA ALA A 214 -6.61 -21.21 -22.07
C ALA A 214 -5.45 -22.17 -21.78
N GLN A 215 -4.34 -22.04 -22.51
CA GLN A 215 -3.15 -22.85 -22.35
C GLN A 215 -2.48 -22.65 -20.99
N ASN A 216 -2.45 -21.41 -20.47
CA ASN A 216 -1.93 -21.14 -19.13
C ASN A 216 -2.78 -21.79 -18.03
N TYR A 217 -4.11 -21.76 -18.14
CA TYR A 217 -4.98 -22.50 -17.20
C TYR A 217 -4.77 -24.01 -17.28
N TYR A 218 -4.59 -24.55 -18.49
CA TYR A 218 -4.22 -25.95 -18.64
C TYR A 218 -2.91 -26.27 -17.93
N ARG A 219 -1.86 -25.47 -18.15
CA ARG A 219 -0.55 -25.62 -17.50
C ARG A 219 -0.64 -25.56 -15.98
N LEU A 220 -1.42 -24.62 -15.43
CA LEU A 220 -1.70 -24.57 -13.99
C LEU A 220 -2.34 -25.85 -13.48
N SER A 221 -3.28 -26.42 -14.23
CA SER A 221 -3.97 -27.66 -13.83
C SER A 221 -3.04 -28.88 -13.75
N VAL A 222 -1.99 -28.93 -14.58
CA VAL A 222 -1.01 -30.02 -14.61
C VAL A 222 0.30 -29.72 -13.89
N LEU A 223 0.47 -28.51 -13.36
CA LEU A 223 1.71 -28.03 -12.74
C LEU A 223 2.21 -28.92 -11.61
N LYS A 224 1.31 -29.40 -10.73
CA LYS A 224 1.71 -30.34 -9.67
C LYS A 224 2.26 -31.65 -10.22
N ARG A 225 1.70 -32.14 -11.33
CA ARG A 225 2.16 -33.39 -11.98
C ARG A 225 3.53 -33.20 -12.63
N LEU A 226 3.82 -32.01 -13.14
CA LEU A 226 5.15 -31.67 -13.68
C LEU A 226 6.26 -31.82 -12.64
N PHE A 227 5.95 -31.58 -11.37
CA PHE A 227 6.90 -31.68 -10.24
C PHE A 227 6.73 -32.96 -9.41
N SER A 228 5.76 -33.84 -9.73
CA SER A 228 5.55 -35.08 -9.00
C SER A 228 6.28 -36.23 -9.70
N SER A 229 7.06 -37.01 -8.94
CA SER A 229 7.55 -38.31 -9.41
C SER A 229 6.37 -39.24 -9.68
N ASN A 230 6.38 -39.95 -10.81
CA ASN A 230 5.34 -40.91 -11.22
C ASN A 230 5.24 -42.17 -10.32
N SER A 231 5.76 -42.14 -9.08
CA SER A 231 5.91 -43.31 -8.21
C SER A 231 4.64 -43.74 -7.47
N SER A 232 3.47 -43.20 -7.77
CA SER A 232 2.22 -43.50 -7.04
C SER A 232 1.65 -44.91 -7.29
N SER A 233 2.32 -45.77 -8.05
CA SER A 233 1.86 -47.13 -8.37
C SER A 233 2.80 -48.26 -7.95
N LEU A 234 3.90 -48.00 -7.24
CA LEU A 234 4.79 -49.06 -6.73
C LEU A 234 4.59 -49.27 -5.22
N PRO A 235 4.29 -50.50 -4.75
CA PRO A 235 4.12 -50.80 -3.33
C PRO A 235 5.41 -50.51 -2.55
N SER A 236 5.27 -49.87 -1.39
CA SER A 236 6.36 -49.26 -0.61
C SER A 236 7.26 -50.23 0.15
N ASP A 237 7.59 -51.40 -0.42
CA ASP A 237 8.34 -52.45 0.30
C ASP A 237 9.75 -52.76 -0.24
N SER A 238 10.21 -52.10 -1.30
CA SER A 238 11.62 -52.16 -1.72
C SER A 238 12.34 -50.87 -1.36
N ARG A 239 13.14 -50.94 -0.29
CA ARG A 239 14.21 -49.97 0.01
C ARG A 239 15.19 -49.94 -1.17
N ASP A 240 15.59 -48.74 -1.56
CA ASP A 240 16.76 -48.42 -2.39
C ASP A 240 16.69 -48.65 -3.92
N GLU A 241 15.53 -48.47 -4.56
CA GLU A 241 15.50 -48.13 -6.00
C GLU A 241 15.08 -46.66 -6.19
N GLU A 242 15.92 -45.91 -6.92
CA GLU A 242 15.77 -44.48 -7.21
C GLU A 242 14.35 -44.18 -7.69
N ALA A 243 13.57 -43.47 -6.88
CA ALA A 243 12.27 -42.98 -7.31
C ALA A 243 12.47 -42.17 -8.60
N PRO A 244 11.69 -42.44 -9.67
CA PRO A 244 11.86 -41.75 -10.94
C PRO A 244 11.79 -40.24 -10.72
N ASP A 245 12.73 -39.52 -11.32
CA ASP A 245 12.79 -38.08 -11.22
C ASP A 245 11.50 -37.45 -11.75
N ALA A 246 11.14 -36.27 -11.22
CA ALA A 246 9.98 -35.55 -11.72
C ALA A 246 10.18 -35.23 -13.22
N PRO A 247 9.10 -35.16 -14.03
CA PRO A 247 9.22 -34.90 -15.46
C PRO A 247 10.04 -33.65 -15.80
N ILE A 248 9.93 -32.58 -14.99
CA ILE A 248 10.75 -31.38 -15.16
C ILE A 248 12.24 -31.62 -14.98
N THR A 249 12.63 -32.41 -13.96
CA THR A 249 14.04 -32.67 -13.66
C THR A 249 14.68 -33.58 -14.68
N GLU A 250 13.96 -34.61 -15.13
CA GLU A 250 14.40 -35.49 -16.22
C GLU A 250 14.66 -34.68 -17.49
N ASN A 251 13.70 -33.85 -17.90
CA ASN A 251 13.86 -33.04 -19.11
C ASN A 251 14.99 -32.00 -19.03
N LEU A 252 15.24 -31.45 -17.84
CA LEU A 252 16.38 -30.55 -17.62
C LEU A 252 17.72 -31.29 -17.64
N PHE A 253 17.78 -32.53 -17.13
CA PHE A 253 18.99 -33.35 -17.26
C PHE A 253 19.25 -33.75 -18.73
N ASP A 254 18.22 -34.19 -19.46
CA ASP A 254 18.33 -34.47 -20.89
C ASP A 254 18.88 -33.27 -21.66
N ALA A 255 18.42 -32.06 -21.32
CA ALA A 255 18.84 -30.84 -21.99
C ALA A 255 20.31 -30.49 -21.76
N ILE A 256 20.94 -30.93 -20.66
CA ILE A 256 22.38 -30.70 -20.38
C ILE A 256 23.25 -31.42 -21.41
N ASP A 257 22.81 -32.60 -21.85
CA ASP A 257 23.53 -33.44 -22.81
C ASP A 257 23.04 -33.26 -24.26
N ASP A 258 21.97 -32.49 -24.47
CA ASP A 258 21.46 -32.16 -25.79
C ASP A 258 22.41 -31.19 -26.53
N ASN A 259 23.02 -31.70 -27.60
CA ASN A 259 23.97 -30.96 -28.42
C ASN A 259 23.34 -29.77 -29.16
N SER A 260 22.02 -29.73 -29.34
CA SER A 260 21.33 -28.62 -30.02
C SER A 260 21.52 -27.27 -29.31
N PHE A 261 21.72 -27.27 -27.99
CA PHE A 261 21.91 -26.06 -27.19
C PHE A 261 23.36 -25.59 -27.10
N ASN A 262 24.33 -26.42 -27.51
CA ASN A 262 25.77 -26.10 -27.51
C ASN A 262 26.30 -25.52 -26.18
N TRP A 263 25.97 -26.15 -25.05
CA TRP A 263 26.40 -25.69 -23.73
C TRP A 263 27.92 -25.78 -23.53
N SER A 264 28.53 -24.71 -23.00
CA SER A 264 29.90 -24.76 -22.48
C SER A 264 29.99 -25.67 -21.25
N ARG A 265 31.20 -26.07 -20.85
CA ARG A 265 31.40 -26.89 -19.64
C ARG A 265 30.86 -26.19 -18.38
N GLU A 266 31.09 -24.90 -18.26
CA GLU A 266 30.60 -24.06 -17.16
C GLU A 266 29.07 -23.93 -17.20
N GLU A 267 28.48 -23.77 -18.38
CA GLU A 267 27.03 -23.70 -18.58
C GLU A 267 26.35 -25.01 -18.22
N ARG A 268 26.91 -26.16 -18.63
CA ARG A 268 26.41 -27.49 -18.23
C ARG A 268 26.41 -27.66 -16.71
N LYS A 269 27.49 -27.23 -16.04
CA LYS A 269 27.56 -27.27 -14.58
C LYS A 269 26.52 -26.35 -13.94
N ALA A 270 26.31 -25.16 -14.50
CA ALA A 270 25.34 -24.21 -13.99
C ALA A 270 23.89 -24.70 -14.18
N LEU A 271 23.58 -25.29 -15.33
CA LEU A 271 22.29 -25.93 -15.60
C LEU A 271 22.07 -27.14 -14.68
N GLY A 272 23.10 -27.97 -14.46
CA GLY A 272 23.04 -29.05 -13.46
C GLY A 272 22.71 -28.55 -12.05
N ASN A 273 23.30 -27.43 -11.63
CA ASN A 273 22.95 -26.80 -10.34
C ASN A 273 21.50 -26.31 -10.31
N LEU A 274 20.99 -25.71 -11.41
CA LEU A 274 19.58 -25.34 -11.53
C LEU A 274 18.68 -26.57 -11.41
N THR A 275 18.99 -27.66 -12.11
CA THR A 275 18.22 -28.90 -12.07
C THR A 275 18.19 -29.51 -10.68
N VAL A 276 19.33 -29.53 -9.96
CA VAL A 276 19.39 -30.02 -8.58
C VAL A 276 18.58 -29.13 -7.63
N ALA A 277 18.64 -27.80 -7.80
CA ALA A 277 17.83 -26.88 -7.01
C ALA A 277 16.34 -27.11 -7.24
N ILE A 278 15.90 -27.28 -8.49
CA ILE A 278 14.51 -27.60 -8.83
C ILE A 278 14.13 -28.97 -8.28
N ARG A 279 15.01 -29.97 -8.37
CA ARG A 279 14.79 -31.32 -7.80
C ARG A 279 14.56 -31.27 -6.30
N ALA A 280 15.31 -30.45 -5.56
CA ALA A 280 15.09 -30.29 -4.12
C ALA A 280 13.68 -29.73 -3.79
N THR A 281 13.05 -29.07 -4.75
CA THR A 281 11.75 -28.40 -4.58
C THR A 281 10.57 -29.28 -4.96
N THR A 282 10.77 -30.41 -5.64
CA THR A 282 9.69 -31.35 -6.00
C THR A 282 8.95 -31.90 -4.77
N HIS A 283 9.58 -31.88 -3.60
CA HIS A 283 8.97 -32.22 -2.31
C HIS A 283 8.10 -31.11 -1.70
N ALA A 284 8.04 -29.93 -2.31
CA ALA A 284 7.25 -28.83 -1.80
C ALA A 284 5.75 -29.14 -1.85
N LYS A 285 5.05 -28.85 -0.74
CA LYS A 285 3.62 -29.17 -0.59
C LYS A 285 2.69 -28.21 -1.34
N THR A 286 3.18 -27.05 -1.73
CA THR A 286 2.38 -25.96 -2.31
C THR A 286 2.97 -25.49 -3.62
N VAL A 287 2.09 -25.09 -4.56
CA VAL A 287 2.50 -24.53 -5.85
C VAL A 287 3.28 -23.22 -5.66
N ALA A 288 2.94 -22.43 -4.65
CA ALA A 288 3.67 -21.22 -4.30
C ALA A 288 5.15 -21.49 -3.97
N ALA A 289 5.44 -22.54 -3.20
CA ALA A 289 6.81 -22.92 -2.87
C ALA A 289 7.57 -23.48 -4.09
N LEU A 290 6.90 -24.24 -4.96
CA LEU A 290 7.46 -24.69 -6.25
C LEU A 290 7.86 -23.50 -7.12
N ARG A 291 6.94 -22.53 -7.26
CA ARG A 291 7.15 -21.27 -7.98
C ARG A 291 8.35 -20.52 -7.43
N GLU A 292 8.33 -20.17 -6.16
CA GLU A 292 9.33 -19.31 -5.55
C GLU A 292 10.74 -19.88 -5.71
N SER A 293 10.88 -21.17 -5.43
CA SER A 293 12.17 -21.83 -5.52
C SER A 293 12.66 -21.97 -6.97
N THR A 294 11.76 -22.28 -7.91
CA THR A 294 12.11 -22.38 -9.34
C THR A 294 12.51 -21.02 -9.91
N LEU A 295 11.73 -19.97 -9.63
CA LEU A 295 12.03 -18.61 -10.08
C LEU A 295 13.33 -18.09 -9.46
N SER A 296 13.55 -18.33 -8.16
CA SER A 296 14.79 -17.93 -7.48
C SER A 296 16.02 -18.61 -8.08
N ALA A 297 15.96 -19.93 -8.29
CA ALA A 297 17.06 -20.68 -8.89
C ALA A 297 17.34 -20.23 -10.33
N PHE A 298 16.28 -20.00 -11.12
CA PHE A 298 16.40 -19.48 -12.48
C PHE A 298 17.02 -18.07 -12.47
N HIS A 299 16.54 -17.14 -11.65
CA HIS A 299 17.12 -15.80 -11.55
C HIS A 299 18.59 -15.80 -11.17
N GLN A 300 19.01 -16.65 -10.23
CA GLN A 300 20.42 -16.79 -9.88
C GLN A 300 21.27 -17.29 -11.05
N LEU A 301 20.75 -18.25 -11.83
CA LEU A 301 21.40 -18.73 -13.04
C LEU A 301 21.59 -17.58 -14.05
N ILE A 302 20.52 -16.85 -14.34
CA ILE A 302 20.52 -15.81 -15.38
C ILE A 302 21.33 -14.58 -14.96
N LYS A 303 21.33 -14.22 -13.67
CA LYS A 303 22.20 -13.16 -13.14
C LYS A 303 23.68 -13.46 -13.39
N ARG A 304 24.07 -14.73 -13.29
CA ARG A 304 25.46 -15.16 -13.48
C ARG A 304 25.81 -15.47 -14.94
N TYR A 305 24.85 -15.98 -15.70
CA TYR A 305 25.01 -16.35 -17.10
C TYR A 305 23.87 -15.78 -17.97
N PRO A 306 23.84 -14.45 -18.22
CA PRO A 306 22.74 -13.82 -18.95
C PRO A 306 22.50 -14.41 -20.35
N LYS A 307 23.56 -14.89 -21.01
CA LYS A 307 23.50 -15.52 -22.34
C LYS A 307 22.80 -16.90 -22.35
N MET A 308 22.52 -17.47 -21.19
CA MET A 308 21.77 -18.72 -21.08
C MET A 308 20.25 -18.51 -21.07
N PHE A 309 19.77 -17.26 -20.89
CA PHE A 309 18.35 -16.96 -20.70
C PHE A 309 17.44 -17.62 -21.74
N GLU A 310 17.65 -17.33 -23.02
CA GLU A 310 16.78 -17.89 -24.07
C GLU A 310 16.95 -19.39 -24.26
N ARG A 311 18.21 -19.87 -24.28
CA ARG A 311 18.45 -21.30 -24.47
C ARG A 311 17.82 -22.14 -23.36
N VAL A 312 17.85 -21.67 -22.11
CA VAL A 312 17.19 -22.36 -20.99
C VAL A 312 15.67 -22.30 -21.14
N ARG A 313 15.10 -21.15 -21.52
CA ARG A 313 13.66 -21.01 -21.75
C ARG A 313 13.15 -21.92 -22.86
N GLN A 314 13.96 -22.27 -23.85
CA GLN A 314 13.60 -23.17 -24.95
C GLN A 314 13.60 -24.67 -24.58
N ILE A 315 14.09 -25.04 -23.39
CA ILE A 315 14.13 -26.44 -22.96
C ILE A 315 12.70 -26.97 -22.83
N LYS A 316 12.35 -28.03 -23.57
CA LYS A 316 11.03 -28.68 -23.47
C LYS A 316 10.89 -29.35 -22.10
N VAL A 317 9.81 -29.08 -21.38
CA VAL A 317 9.51 -29.69 -20.07
C VAL A 317 8.12 -30.32 -20.09
N GLY A 318 7.94 -31.40 -19.34
CA GLY A 318 6.66 -32.11 -19.25
C GLY A 318 6.16 -32.59 -20.61
N LYS A 319 7.05 -33.19 -21.42
CA LYS A 319 6.72 -33.68 -22.78
C LYS A 319 5.46 -34.56 -22.77
N GLU A 320 5.35 -35.46 -21.80
CA GLU A 320 4.19 -36.35 -21.63
C GLU A 320 2.90 -35.63 -21.17
N LEU A 321 3.07 -34.46 -20.53
CA LEU A 321 1.98 -33.62 -20.06
C LEU A 321 1.60 -32.54 -21.08
N ASN A 322 2.24 -32.52 -22.26
CA ASN A 322 2.13 -31.43 -23.24
C ASN A 322 2.25 -30.04 -22.59
N PHE A 323 3.16 -29.90 -21.62
CA PHE A 323 3.26 -28.68 -20.83
C PHE A 323 3.83 -27.52 -21.66
N GLY A 324 4.95 -27.77 -22.35
CA GLY A 324 5.60 -26.81 -23.24
C GLY A 324 7.10 -26.74 -22.97
N THR A 325 7.61 -25.53 -22.80
CA THR A 325 9.01 -25.22 -22.53
C THR A 325 9.22 -24.71 -21.11
N PHE A 326 10.47 -24.61 -20.67
CA PHE A 326 10.81 -24.01 -19.39
C PHE A 326 10.39 -22.53 -19.36
N GLY A 327 10.44 -21.82 -20.49
CA GLY A 327 9.88 -20.48 -20.63
C GLY A 327 8.39 -20.45 -20.31
N ASP A 328 7.62 -21.41 -20.84
CA ASP A 328 6.20 -21.53 -20.54
C ASP A 328 5.92 -21.80 -19.05
N LEU A 329 6.83 -22.49 -18.36
CA LEU A 329 6.73 -22.71 -16.91
C LEU A 329 6.92 -21.41 -16.14
N ILE A 330 7.93 -20.61 -16.50
CA ILE A 330 8.16 -19.29 -15.91
C ILE A 330 6.95 -18.39 -16.14
N ASP A 331 6.42 -18.40 -17.36
CA ASP A 331 5.27 -17.57 -17.74
C ASP A 331 3.99 -18.04 -17.00
N THR A 332 3.82 -19.36 -16.83
CA THR A 332 2.72 -19.94 -16.03
C THR A 332 2.83 -19.54 -14.55
N PHE A 333 4.03 -19.51 -13.98
CA PHE A 333 4.22 -19.03 -12.60
C PHE A 333 3.91 -17.54 -12.44
N ASN A 334 4.29 -16.73 -13.43
CA ASN A 334 3.95 -15.30 -13.48
C ASN A 334 2.43 -15.11 -13.65
N TYR A 335 1.77 -16.01 -14.39
CA TYR A 335 0.33 -16.07 -14.57
C TYR A 335 -0.42 -16.48 -13.28
N GLU A 336 0.03 -17.52 -12.55
CA GLU A 336 -0.60 -17.96 -11.28
C GLU A 336 -0.56 -16.88 -10.20
N ALA A 337 0.58 -16.20 -10.08
CA ALA A 337 0.78 -15.07 -9.16
C ALA A 337 -0.31 -14.00 -9.36
N SER A 338 -0.83 -13.94 -10.58
CA SER A 338 -1.76 -12.96 -11.05
C SER A 338 -3.22 -13.39 -10.93
N ASP A 339 -3.54 -14.67 -11.14
CA ASP A 339 -4.89 -15.26 -11.15
C ASP A 339 -5.50 -15.46 -9.74
N ARG A 340 -4.70 -15.82 -8.73
CA ARG A 340 -5.18 -15.93 -7.34
C ARG A 340 -5.70 -14.61 -6.76
N GLY A 341 -5.32 -13.48 -7.35
CA GLY A 341 -5.84 -12.16 -6.98
C GLY A 341 -7.28 -11.92 -7.44
N ALA A 342 -7.78 -12.69 -8.42
CA ALA A 342 -9.11 -12.54 -9.01
C ALA A 342 -10.16 -13.51 -8.42
N SER A 343 -9.80 -14.77 -8.12
CA SER A 343 -10.73 -15.76 -7.54
C SER A 343 -11.17 -15.44 -6.09
N LEU A 344 -10.47 -14.54 -5.40
CA LEU A 344 -10.84 -14.03 -4.08
C LEU A 344 -11.87 -12.90 -4.11
N LEU A 345 -12.15 -12.32 -5.28
CA LEU A 345 -13.19 -11.31 -5.43
C LEU A 345 -14.59 -11.94 -5.57
N GLU A 346 -14.67 -13.22 -5.96
CA GLU A 346 -15.95 -13.93 -6.17
C GLU A 346 -16.45 -14.71 -4.93
N SER A 347 -15.60 -15.04 -3.95
CA SER A 347 -16.01 -15.85 -2.79
C SER A 347 -16.15 -15.01 -1.51
N GLN A 348 -17.34 -14.43 -1.30
CA GLN A 348 -17.71 -13.98 0.04
C GLN A 348 -17.84 -15.17 1.00
N GLY A 349 -17.18 -15.06 2.15
CA GLY A 349 -17.58 -15.76 3.36
C GLY A 349 -16.65 -16.85 3.89
N SER A 350 -15.33 -16.65 3.96
CA SER A 350 -14.52 -17.13 5.10
C SER A 350 -13.06 -16.68 4.98
N LYS A 351 -12.45 -16.43 6.14
CA LYS A 351 -11.10 -15.88 6.34
C LYS A 351 -10.04 -16.47 5.37
N PRO A 352 -9.30 -15.65 4.60
CA PRO A 352 -8.34 -16.16 3.64
C PRO A 352 -7.00 -16.56 4.24
N ILE A 353 -6.46 -17.67 3.74
CA ILE A 353 -5.08 -18.18 3.89
C ILE A 353 -4.08 -17.35 3.03
N PHE A 354 -4.47 -16.14 2.63
CA PHE A 354 -3.79 -15.30 1.64
C PHE A 354 -2.58 -14.50 2.18
N LEU A 355 -2.01 -14.96 3.30
CA LEU A 355 -0.79 -14.46 3.93
C LEU A 355 0.49 -15.17 3.44
N GLN A 356 0.42 -16.06 2.44
CA GLN A 356 1.58 -16.89 2.05
C GLN A 356 2.01 -16.85 0.57
N ALA A 357 1.32 -16.09 -0.30
CA ALA A 357 1.63 -16.06 -1.73
C ALA A 357 2.23 -14.73 -2.22
N PHE A 358 2.44 -13.78 -1.31
CA PHE A 358 2.94 -12.43 -1.60
C PHE A 358 4.46 -12.26 -1.36
N ASP A 359 5.19 -13.32 -1.02
CA ASP A 359 6.62 -13.26 -0.68
C ASP A 359 7.57 -13.13 -1.88
N SER A 360 7.20 -13.59 -3.08
CA SER A 360 8.23 -13.86 -4.11
C SER A 360 8.65 -12.69 -5.02
N SER A 361 8.05 -11.50 -4.89
CA SER A 361 8.54 -10.26 -5.54
C SER A 361 8.73 -9.10 -4.55
N ARG A 362 8.77 -9.44 -3.27
CA ARG A 362 8.76 -8.53 -2.12
C ARG A 362 10.00 -8.69 -1.22
N SER A 363 10.99 -9.50 -1.62
CA SER A 363 12.08 -9.97 -0.76
C SER A 363 13.14 -8.94 -0.35
N LEU A 364 12.86 -7.64 -0.45
CA LEU A 364 13.75 -6.61 0.10
C LEU A 364 13.03 -5.45 0.80
N MET A 365 11.74 -5.17 0.57
CA MET A 365 11.07 -4.04 1.24
C MET A 365 10.11 -4.46 2.36
N PRO A 366 9.15 -5.37 2.15
CA PRO A 366 8.29 -5.81 3.24
C PRO A 366 8.92 -6.83 4.18
N THR A 367 9.91 -7.65 3.81
CA THR A 367 10.66 -8.42 4.82
C THR A 367 11.51 -7.49 5.69
N LEU A 368 12.24 -6.53 5.12
CA LEU A 368 12.97 -5.54 5.92
C LEU A 368 12.05 -4.66 6.78
N LEU A 369 10.91 -4.22 6.25
CA LEU A 369 9.94 -3.45 7.03
C LEU A 369 9.24 -4.32 8.08
N GLN A 370 8.94 -5.58 7.80
CA GLN A 370 8.30 -6.50 8.74
C GLN A 370 9.29 -6.97 9.82
N ASP A 371 10.56 -7.16 9.47
CA ASP A 371 11.65 -7.41 10.41
C ASP A 371 11.90 -6.16 11.26
N ALA A 372 11.92 -4.97 10.66
CA ALA A 372 12.04 -3.71 11.41
C ALA A 372 10.81 -3.43 12.28
N ILE A 373 9.59 -3.78 11.84
CA ILE A 373 8.38 -3.73 12.67
C ILE A 373 8.47 -4.77 13.79
N GLY A 374 8.97 -5.97 13.52
CA GLY A 374 9.14 -7.02 14.52
C GLY A 374 10.22 -6.68 15.54
N ASP A 375 11.29 -6.00 15.12
CA ASP A 375 12.34 -5.51 16.01
C ASP A 375 11.88 -4.28 16.80
N LEU A 376 11.12 -3.38 16.18
CA LEU A 376 10.42 -2.29 16.86
C LEU A 376 9.47 -2.82 17.93
N GLU A 377 8.68 -3.85 17.61
CA GLU A 377 7.76 -4.51 18.55
C GLU A 377 8.52 -5.07 19.76
N LYS A 378 9.61 -5.82 19.54
CA LYS A 378 10.45 -6.34 20.63
C LYS A 378 11.05 -5.22 21.49
N GLN A 379 11.53 -4.14 20.87
CA GLN A 379 12.07 -2.98 21.58
C GLN A 379 11.01 -2.29 22.44
N MET A 380 9.81 -2.10 21.88
CA MET A 380 8.66 -1.52 22.57
C MET A 380 8.18 -2.43 23.73
N GLU A 381 8.14 -3.76 23.53
CA GLU A 381 7.78 -4.72 24.57
C GLU A 381 8.79 -4.77 25.73
N SER A 382 10.09 -4.72 25.42
CA SER A 382 11.17 -4.66 26.42
C SER A 382 11.03 -3.39 27.26
N ALA A 383 10.87 -2.23 26.62
CA ALA A 383 10.69 -0.96 27.32
C ALA A 383 9.42 -0.92 28.18
N LEU A 384 8.33 -1.55 27.73
CA LEU A 384 7.12 -1.69 28.54
C LEU A 384 7.33 -2.56 29.79
N ALA A 385 8.28 -3.50 29.75
CA ALA A 385 8.62 -4.38 30.86
C ALA A 385 9.60 -3.74 31.88
N GLU A 386 10.43 -2.80 31.45
CA GLU A 386 11.52 -2.22 32.26
C GLU A 386 11.07 -1.24 33.36
N THR A 387 9.92 -0.58 33.19
CA THR A 387 9.45 0.43 34.15
C THR A 387 7.95 0.39 34.32
N ASP A 388 7.45 0.62 35.54
CA ASP A 388 6.02 0.72 35.85
C ASP A 388 5.45 2.14 35.74
N ASP A 389 6.34 3.13 35.58
CA ASP A 389 5.97 4.52 35.39
C ASP A 389 5.42 4.76 33.97
N LEU A 390 4.20 5.31 33.88
CA LEU A 390 3.48 5.47 32.61
C LEU A 390 4.19 6.48 31.69
N ASP A 391 4.67 7.58 32.26
CA ASP A 391 5.34 8.64 31.50
C ASP A 391 6.65 8.11 30.91
N LYS A 392 7.46 7.37 31.69
CA LYS A 392 8.66 6.71 31.18
C LYS A 392 8.36 5.66 30.10
N ARG A 393 7.27 4.90 30.22
CA ARG A 393 6.83 3.97 29.17
C ARG A 393 6.52 4.71 27.88
N ILE A 394 5.75 5.79 27.94
CA ILE A 394 5.39 6.57 26.74
C ILE A 394 6.64 7.17 26.09
N LEU A 395 7.58 7.69 26.88
CA LEU A 395 8.84 8.23 26.37
C LEU A 395 9.68 7.20 25.61
N SER A 396 9.82 5.99 26.16
CA SER A 396 10.55 4.91 25.48
C SER A 396 9.86 4.50 24.17
N LEU A 397 8.53 4.38 24.18
CA LEU A 397 7.76 4.07 22.98
C LEU A 397 7.86 5.17 21.92
N HIS A 398 7.75 6.44 22.35
CA HIS A 398 7.93 7.61 21.50
C HIS A 398 9.30 7.62 20.83
N LYS A 399 10.36 7.34 21.60
CA LYS A 399 11.72 7.28 21.07
C LYS A 399 11.84 6.26 19.93
N PHE A 400 11.41 5.02 20.16
CA PHE A 400 11.51 3.97 19.14
C PHE A 400 10.62 4.24 17.92
N LEU A 401 9.41 4.75 18.13
CA LEU A 401 8.52 5.15 17.03
C LEU A 401 9.10 6.33 16.24
N SER A 402 9.76 7.28 16.90
CA SER A 402 10.43 8.41 16.23
C SER A 402 11.57 7.93 15.35
N GLU A 403 12.45 7.08 15.89
CA GLU A 403 13.57 6.50 15.15
C GLU A 403 13.06 5.71 13.94
N PHE A 404 12.02 4.90 14.13
CA PHE A 404 11.38 4.15 13.05
C PHE A 404 10.73 5.06 12.00
N ILE A 405 9.97 6.08 12.39
CA ILE A 405 9.33 7.00 11.44
C ILE A 405 10.37 7.79 10.63
N VAL A 406 11.50 8.17 11.24
CA VAL A 406 12.59 8.86 10.54
C VAL A 406 13.26 7.92 9.53
N GLU A 407 13.55 6.69 9.92
CA GLU A 407 14.13 5.66 9.04
C GLU A 407 13.20 5.32 7.87
N TYR A 408 11.89 5.35 8.12
CA TYR A 408 10.84 5.04 7.14
C TYR A 408 10.02 6.27 6.74
N ALA A 409 10.66 7.44 6.63
CA ALA A 409 10.01 8.73 6.37
C ALA A 409 9.14 8.75 5.10
N PHE A 410 9.41 7.88 4.12
CA PHE A 410 8.60 7.75 2.90
C PHE A 410 7.16 7.27 3.19
N PHE A 411 6.91 6.63 4.33
CA PHE A 411 5.58 6.26 4.82
C PHE A 411 5.00 7.26 5.82
N GLY A 412 5.69 8.38 6.10
CA GLY A 412 5.41 9.28 7.21
C GLY A 412 3.95 9.69 7.32
N ASP A 413 3.35 10.19 6.24
CA ASP A 413 1.95 10.64 6.25
C ASP A 413 0.97 9.51 6.61
N LYS A 414 1.22 8.30 6.10
CA LYS A 414 0.39 7.15 6.40
C LYS A 414 0.61 6.68 7.84
N LEU A 415 1.86 6.54 8.28
CA LEU A 415 2.22 6.17 9.66
C LEU A 415 1.60 7.15 10.66
N PHE A 416 1.69 8.45 10.42
CA PHE A 416 1.11 9.49 11.26
C PHE A 416 -0.42 9.46 11.32
N SER A 417 -1.09 8.98 10.28
CA SER A 417 -2.55 8.88 10.22
C SER A 417 -3.15 7.64 10.89
N MET A 418 -2.32 6.69 11.34
CA MET A 418 -2.80 5.40 11.87
C MET A 418 -3.43 5.54 13.25
N GLU A 419 -4.59 4.92 13.44
CA GLU A 419 -5.31 4.92 14.72
C GLU A 419 -4.68 3.96 15.74
N LEU A 420 -4.37 4.48 16.93
CA LEU A 420 -3.84 3.76 18.10
C LEU A 420 -4.94 3.57 19.18
N GLY A 421 -6.18 3.41 18.73
CA GLY A 421 -7.34 3.20 19.60
C GLY A 421 -7.70 4.45 20.41
N GLU A 422 -7.80 4.32 21.74
CA GLU A 422 -8.14 5.44 22.64
C GLU A 422 -7.04 6.53 22.70
N TRP A 423 -5.84 6.25 22.16
CA TRP A 423 -4.71 7.19 22.11
C TRP A 423 -4.75 8.13 20.89
N GLY A 424 -5.78 8.04 20.05
CA GLY A 424 -5.88 8.81 18.80
C GLY A 424 -4.95 8.26 17.73
N THR A 425 -4.43 9.11 16.85
CA THR A 425 -3.53 8.67 15.78
C THR A 425 -2.08 8.54 16.25
N THR A 426 -1.20 7.88 15.48
CA THR A 426 0.25 7.88 15.72
C THR A 426 0.79 9.31 15.80
N ARG A 427 0.28 10.24 14.98
CA ARG A 427 0.62 11.67 15.13
C ARG A 427 0.29 12.20 16.52
N THR A 428 -0.91 11.90 17.01
CA THR A 428 -1.35 12.31 18.35
C THR A 428 -0.44 11.71 19.43
N PHE A 429 -0.08 10.44 19.30
CA PHE A 429 0.84 9.77 20.22
C PHE A 429 2.25 10.37 20.18
N MET A 430 2.72 10.73 18.97
CA MET A 430 4.02 11.37 18.77
C MET A 430 4.06 12.76 19.40
N GLU A 431 2.99 13.55 19.23
CA GLU A 431 2.83 14.84 19.91
C GLU A 431 2.85 14.68 21.44
N ILE A 432 2.11 13.70 21.98
CA ILE A 432 2.12 13.38 23.43
C ILE A 432 3.54 13.02 23.90
N GLY A 433 4.26 12.19 23.15
CA GLY A 433 5.62 11.80 23.49
C GLY A 433 6.62 12.96 23.41
N GLN A 434 6.46 13.86 22.44
CA GLN A 434 7.26 15.09 22.33
C GLN A 434 6.97 16.07 23.49
N PHE A 435 5.71 16.17 23.92
CA PHE A 435 5.33 16.95 25.09
C PHE A 435 5.92 16.36 26.38
N LEU A 436 5.85 15.04 26.57
CA LEU A 436 6.50 14.37 27.69
C LEU A 436 8.02 14.52 27.62
N SER A 437 8.63 14.44 26.44
CA SER A 437 10.08 14.60 26.28
C SER A 437 10.51 16.01 26.70
N SER A 438 9.73 17.03 26.34
CA SER A 438 9.94 18.41 26.76
C SER A 438 9.72 18.61 28.27
N LYS A 439 8.71 17.93 28.85
CA LYS A 439 8.43 17.91 30.29
C LYS A 439 9.61 17.35 31.11
N TYR A 440 10.18 16.22 30.69
CA TYR A 440 11.35 15.64 31.36
C TYR A 440 12.64 16.39 31.01
N GLY A 441 12.71 16.99 29.83
CA GLY A 441 13.75 17.93 29.43
C GLY A 441 13.81 19.15 30.35
N LEU A 442 12.68 19.67 30.83
CA LEU A 442 12.65 20.80 31.77
C LEU A 442 13.48 20.54 33.02
N ASN A 443 13.44 19.33 33.60
CA ASN A 443 14.24 19.01 34.78
C ASN A 443 15.74 19.02 34.48
N GLY A 444 16.15 18.57 33.29
CA GLY A 444 17.54 18.67 32.82
C GLY A 444 17.94 20.12 32.50
N LEU A 445 17.02 20.91 31.95
CA LEU A 445 17.22 22.32 31.63
C LEU A 445 17.33 23.20 32.90
N ILE A 446 16.70 22.81 34.00
CA ILE A 446 16.78 23.48 35.31
C ILE A 446 17.98 22.97 36.13
N GLU A 447 18.56 21.81 35.78
CA GLU A 447 19.74 21.28 36.46
C GLU A 447 20.94 22.23 36.28
N LYS A 448 21.49 22.72 37.40
CA LYS A 448 22.61 23.65 37.38
C LYS A 448 23.89 22.90 37.05
N ARG A 449 24.64 23.35 36.03
CA ARG A 449 25.93 22.74 35.70
C ARG A 449 26.92 22.91 36.85
N LEU A 450 27.67 21.85 37.15
CA LEU A 450 28.83 21.95 38.05
C LEU A 450 29.88 22.84 37.38
N SER A 451 30.34 23.90 38.04
CA SER A 451 31.30 24.84 37.45
C SER A 451 32.59 24.11 37.09
N MET A 452 32.92 24.01 35.79
CA MET A 452 34.09 23.25 35.34
C MET A 452 35.43 23.96 35.59
N ASN A 453 35.45 25.17 36.13
CA ASN A 453 36.69 25.88 36.51
C ASN A 453 36.57 26.48 37.92
N ALA A 454 37.61 26.28 38.72
CA ALA A 454 37.73 26.72 40.11
C ALA A 454 38.11 28.20 40.27
N ASP A 455 38.03 29.00 39.21
CA ASP A 455 38.33 30.43 39.26
C ASP A 455 37.13 31.24 38.80
N TYR A 456 36.68 32.09 39.72
CA TYR A 456 35.61 33.10 39.71
C TYR A 456 34.21 32.67 40.17
N ASP A 457 33.66 33.52 41.05
CA ASP A 457 32.40 33.48 41.82
C ASP A 457 31.11 33.40 40.99
N GLU A 458 31.11 32.72 39.84
CA GLU A 458 29.93 32.60 39.01
C GLU A 458 28.96 31.58 39.62
N ILE A 459 27.79 32.09 40.02
CA ILE A 459 26.66 31.29 40.50
C ILE A 459 26.33 30.26 39.41
N PRO A 460 26.26 28.95 39.73
CA PRO A 460 25.88 27.93 38.77
C PRO A 460 24.53 28.26 38.11
N LYS A 461 24.56 28.44 36.78
CA LYS A 461 23.38 28.68 35.95
C LYS A 461 22.83 27.38 35.39
N SER A 462 21.52 27.35 35.19
CA SER A 462 20.86 26.24 34.50
C SER A 462 20.99 26.40 32.98
N GLU A 463 20.78 25.33 32.19
CA GLU A 463 20.79 25.46 30.72
C GLU A 463 19.66 26.36 30.22
N LEU A 464 18.49 26.33 30.86
CA LEU A 464 17.39 27.26 30.58
C LEU A 464 17.81 28.72 30.80
N GLU A 465 18.50 29.00 31.91
CA GLU A 465 18.98 30.34 32.23
C GLU A 465 20.05 30.82 31.24
N MET A 466 20.98 29.94 30.85
CA MET A 466 22.02 30.26 29.86
C MET A 466 21.44 30.49 28.47
N ASP A 467 20.54 29.61 28.00
CA ASP A 467 19.90 29.76 26.70
C ASP A 467 19.09 31.06 26.66
N LEU A 468 18.32 31.38 27.72
CA LEU A 468 17.58 32.65 27.78
C LEU A 468 18.49 33.87 27.87
N GLN A 469 19.64 33.76 28.54
CA GLN A 469 20.65 34.82 28.60
C GLN A 469 21.33 35.04 27.24
N ASP A 470 21.64 33.96 26.50
CA ASP A 470 22.17 34.02 25.14
C ASP A 470 21.19 34.69 24.16
N ILE A 471 19.87 34.63 24.42
CA ILE A 471 18.88 35.40 23.63
C ILE A 471 19.08 36.91 23.84
N VAL A 472 19.35 37.32 25.07
CA VAL A 472 19.62 38.73 25.41
C VAL A 472 20.92 39.17 24.73
N ASP A 473 21.94 38.32 24.78
CA ASP A 473 23.30 38.70 24.41
C ASP A 473 23.61 38.50 22.91
N ASN A 474 23.03 37.49 22.26
CA ASN A 474 23.43 37.00 20.93
C ASN A 474 22.29 36.81 19.92
N SER A 475 21.06 37.23 20.20
CA SER A 475 19.96 36.98 19.26
C SER A 475 20.07 37.77 17.95
N THR A 476 19.63 37.14 16.85
CA THR A 476 19.39 37.79 15.55
C THR A 476 18.17 38.72 15.56
N PHE A 477 17.42 38.72 16.66
CA PHE A 477 16.23 39.54 16.86
C PHE A 477 16.61 40.92 17.40
N ARG A 478 16.02 41.98 16.84
CA ARG A 478 16.15 43.32 17.41
C ARG A 478 15.13 43.51 18.52
N TRP A 479 15.55 43.34 19.76
CA TRP A 479 14.74 43.61 20.95
C TRP A 479 14.66 45.10 21.22
N THR A 480 13.46 45.57 21.57
CA THR A 480 13.32 46.92 22.14
C THR A 480 13.85 46.93 23.57
N ARG A 481 14.11 48.12 24.12
CA ARG A 481 14.49 48.26 25.53
C ARG A 481 13.41 47.70 26.49
N SER A 482 12.14 47.78 26.10
CA SER A 482 11.04 47.19 26.86
C SER A 482 11.09 45.66 26.82
N ASP A 483 11.33 45.11 25.63
CA ASP A 483 11.45 43.66 25.44
C ASP A 483 12.61 43.10 26.29
N MET A 484 13.76 43.78 26.31
CA MET A 484 14.92 43.32 27.10
C MET A 484 14.62 43.29 28.61
N LEU A 485 13.90 44.29 29.14
CA LEU A 485 13.52 44.30 30.57
C LEU A 485 12.55 43.16 30.92
N GLU A 486 11.61 42.86 30.03
CA GLU A 486 10.68 41.73 30.20
C GLU A 486 11.40 40.38 30.10
N ILE A 487 12.36 40.23 29.18
CA ILE A 487 13.20 39.03 29.05
C ILE A 487 14.12 38.87 30.26
N GLU A 488 14.77 39.93 30.74
CA GLU A 488 15.59 39.90 31.97
C GLU A 488 14.76 39.47 33.19
N GLY A 489 13.50 39.94 33.28
CA GLY A 489 12.54 39.49 34.29
C GLY A 489 12.23 38.00 34.20
N LEU A 490 12.01 37.48 32.97
CA LEU A 490 11.84 36.06 32.73
C LEU A 490 13.09 35.26 33.13
N VAL A 491 14.29 35.69 32.73
CA VAL A 491 15.58 35.06 33.09
C VAL A 491 15.72 34.99 34.61
N ALA A 492 15.48 36.09 35.32
CA ALA A 492 15.54 36.14 36.77
C ALA A 492 14.55 35.18 37.44
N SER A 493 13.32 35.08 36.92
CA SER A 493 12.34 34.10 37.39
C SER A 493 12.78 32.65 37.12
N THR A 494 13.43 32.39 35.98
CA THR A 494 13.96 31.05 35.66
C THR A 494 15.16 30.65 36.53
N ALA A 495 15.98 31.61 36.97
CA ALA A 495 17.09 31.36 37.91
C ALA A 495 16.62 30.89 39.29
N ASN A 496 15.36 31.18 39.65
CA ASN A 496 14.71 30.72 40.87
C ASN A 496 14.11 29.32 40.76
N LEU A 497 14.11 28.71 39.56
CA LEU A 497 13.69 27.32 39.41
C LEU A 497 14.68 26.39 40.13
N SER A 498 14.15 25.41 40.85
CA SER A 498 14.94 24.56 41.74
C SER A 498 14.77 23.08 41.38
N VAL A 499 15.88 22.36 41.28
CA VAL A 499 15.90 20.90 41.07
C VAL A 499 15.23 20.14 42.24
N HIS A 500 15.14 20.77 43.41
CA HIS A 500 14.51 20.20 44.60
C HIS A 500 13.01 20.55 44.73
N SER A 501 12.51 21.49 43.93
CA SER A 501 11.09 21.83 43.86
C SER A 501 10.33 20.79 43.05
N SER A 502 9.02 20.67 43.30
CA SER A 502 8.20 19.74 42.52
C SER A 502 8.11 20.21 41.07
N PHE A 503 8.00 19.28 40.11
CA PHE A 503 7.79 19.62 38.71
C PHE A 503 6.61 20.58 38.51
N THR A 504 5.51 20.37 39.22
CA THR A 504 4.30 21.21 39.18
C THR A 504 4.60 22.66 39.58
N GLU A 505 5.45 22.87 40.58
CA GLU A 505 5.83 24.19 41.09
C GLU A 505 6.72 24.93 40.09
N ASN A 506 7.76 24.26 39.58
CA ASN A 506 8.65 24.81 38.55
C ASN A 506 7.87 25.13 37.25
N ARG A 507 6.97 24.23 36.84
CA ARG A 507 6.07 24.42 35.69
C ARG A 507 5.21 25.66 35.87
N ASN A 508 4.51 25.78 37.00
CA ASN A 508 3.60 26.90 37.24
C ASN A 508 4.35 28.23 37.27
N LEU A 509 5.52 28.29 37.93
CA LEU A 509 6.34 29.50 37.99
C LEU A 509 6.82 29.94 36.61
N LEU A 510 7.23 29.01 35.75
CA LEU A 510 7.64 29.31 34.38
C LEU A 510 6.46 29.77 33.51
N LEU A 511 5.30 29.12 33.64
CA LEU A 511 4.08 29.51 32.91
C LEU A 511 3.56 30.89 33.36
N GLU A 512 3.57 31.20 34.65
CA GLU A 512 3.20 32.51 35.19
C GLU A 512 4.15 33.60 34.71
N SER A 513 5.46 33.33 34.76
CA SER A 513 6.48 34.25 34.27
C SER A 513 6.34 34.50 32.77
N TYR A 514 6.10 33.45 31.98
CA TYR A 514 5.83 33.60 30.55
C TYR A 514 4.53 34.37 30.27
N ALA A 515 3.45 34.09 31.01
CA ALA A 515 2.16 34.75 30.83
C ALA A 515 2.19 36.24 31.18
N SER A 516 3.14 36.68 32.00
CA SER A 516 3.34 38.09 32.35
C SER A 516 3.98 38.95 31.25
N LEU A 517 4.53 38.31 30.21
CA LEU A 517 5.13 38.99 29.07
C LEU A 517 4.06 39.57 28.14
N SER A 518 4.41 40.67 27.47
CA SER A 518 3.56 41.26 26.44
C SER A 518 3.29 40.28 25.28
N GLU A 519 2.11 40.36 24.68
CA GLU A 519 1.65 39.43 23.62
C GLU A 519 2.62 39.37 22.43
N GLY A 520 3.09 40.53 21.95
CA GLY A 520 4.06 40.60 20.86
C GLY A 520 5.45 40.05 21.22
N LEU A 521 5.83 40.06 22.50
CA LEU A 521 7.07 39.45 22.97
C LEU A 521 6.91 37.93 23.12
N ARG A 522 5.77 37.47 23.65
CA ARG A 522 5.44 36.04 23.75
C ARG A 522 5.53 35.36 22.39
N GLU A 523 4.93 35.95 21.35
CA GLU A 523 4.94 35.37 20.00
C GLU A 523 6.36 35.30 19.40
N ARG A 524 7.17 36.34 19.61
CA ARG A 524 8.57 36.35 19.16
C ARG A 524 9.40 35.31 19.90
N LEU A 525 9.25 35.21 21.23
CA LEU A 525 9.94 34.23 22.06
C LEU A 525 9.56 32.78 21.70
N ARG A 526 8.34 32.52 21.23
CA ARG A 526 7.93 31.16 20.82
C ARG A 526 8.83 30.57 19.74
N SER A 527 9.36 31.41 18.86
CA SER A 527 10.24 30.99 17.75
C SER A 527 11.70 30.78 18.14
N VAL A 528 12.06 31.08 19.40
CA VAL A 528 13.46 31.09 19.81
C VAL A 528 13.95 29.66 20.07
N PRO A 529 15.05 29.24 19.43
CA PRO A 529 15.62 27.91 19.65
C PRO A 529 16.17 27.77 21.07
N MET A 530 15.95 26.59 21.66
CA MET A 530 16.43 26.16 22.96
C MET A 530 16.93 24.71 22.85
N ASN A 531 18.24 24.52 22.84
CA ASN A 531 18.87 23.22 22.59
C ASN A 531 18.24 22.48 21.36
N SER A 532 17.50 21.39 21.57
CA SER A 532 16.84 20.58 20.53
C SER A 532 15.38 20.97 20.24
N THR A 533 14.85 22.02 20.87
CA THR A 533 13.45 22.47 20.76
C THR A 533 13.37 23.99 20.58
N THR A 534 12.16 24.56 20.62
CA THR A 534 11.92 26.00 20.73
C THR A 534 11.27 26.33 22.06
N PHE A 535 11.44 27.56 22.54
CA PHE A 535 10.81 28.00 23.78
C PHE A 535 9.27 27.91 23.71
N GLY A 536 8.67 28.13 22.53
CA GLY A 536 7.24 27.95 22.31
C GLY A 536 6.78 26.50 22.49
N GLN A 537 7.52 25.53 21.94
CA GLN A 537 7.24 24.11 22.12
C GLN A 537 7.38 23.65 23.58
N LEU A 538 8.35 24.21 24.32
CA LEU A 538 8.48 23.98 25.76
C LEU A 538 7.25 24.50 26.52
N ILE A 539 6.81 25.73 26.25
CA ILE A 539 5.64 26.34 26.90
C ILE A 539 4.36 25.55 26.59
N ASP A 540 4.15 25.14 25.34
CA ASP A 540 2.98 24.35 24.94
C ASP A 540 2.94 22.99 25.67
N ALA A 541 4.09 22.34 25.83
CA ALA A 541 4.21 21.11 26.61
C ALA A 541 3.81 21.28 28.08
N LEU A 542 4.19 22.42 28.67
CA LEU A 542 3.87 22.74 30.06
C LEU A 542 2.39 23.06 30.25
N TYR A 543 1.75 23.74 29.28
CA TYR A 543 0.31 23.96 29.27
C TYR A 543 -0.48 22.65 29.13
N PHE A 544 -0.03 21.70 28.31
CA PHE A 544 -0.72 20.42 28.14
C PHE A 544 -0.87 19.64 29.47
N ASP A 545 0.13 19.68 30.37
CA ASP A 545 0.08 19.03 31.70
C ASP A 545 -0.89 19.72 32.68
N THR A 546 -1.27 20.98 32.45
CA THR A 546 -2.29 21.69 33.26
C THR A 546 -3.70 21.22 32.90
N VAL A 547 -4.01 21.14 31.61
CA VAL A 547 -5.34 20.74 31.10
C VAL A 547 -5.67 19.28 31.41
N SER A 548 -4.67 18.40 31.40
CA SER A 548 -4.85 16.96 31.68
C SER A 548 -5.21 16.65 33.15
N LYS A 549 -4.78 17.49 34.10
CA LYS A 549 -4.99 17.26 35.55
C LYS A 549 -6.25 17.94 36.11
N ASP A 550 -6.71 19.03 35.49
CA ASP A 550 -7.93 19.75 35.91
C ASP A 550 -9.20 19.20 35.27
N ALA A 551 -9.11 18.17 34.41
CA ALA A 551 -10.26 17.41 33.94
C ALA A 551 -10.86 16.61 35.12
N PRO A 552 -12.09 16.92 35.58
CA PRO A 552 -12.66 16.22 36.73
C PRO A 552 -12.82 14.73 36.41
N PRO A 553 -12.59 13.82 37.39
CA PRO A 553 -12.84 12.40 37.19
C PRO A 553 -14.31 12.24 36.83
N ALA A 554 -14.57 11.43 35.79
CA ALA A 554 -15.90 11.14 35.25
C ALA A 554 -16.87 10.70 36.36
N SER A 555 -17.48 11.67 37.01
CA SER A 555 -18.46 11.53 38.06
C SER A 555 -19.68 12.30 37.57
N ALA A 556 -20.72 11.52 37.32
CA ALA A 556 -22.08 11.90 36.98
C ALA A 556 -22.30 13.40 36.74
N SER A 557 -22.20 13.82 35.47
CA SER A 557 -22.64 15.17 35.11
C SER A 557 -24.07 15.35 35.58
N ALA A 558 -24.25 16.38 36.41
CA ALA A 558 -25.55 16.86 36.80
C ALA A 558 -26.34 17.09 35.51
N ARG A 559 -27.42 16.31 35.33
CA ARG A 559 -28.41 16.56 34.28
C ARG A 559 -29.00 17.94 34.54
N THR A 560 -28.42 18.96 33.91
CA THR A 560 -29.13 20.19 33.63
C THR A 560 -30.38 19.76 32.88
N ARG A 561 -31.55 19.91 33.51
CA ARG A 561 -32.83 19.65 32.86
C ARG A 561 -32.89 20.61 31.67
N VAL A 562 -32.45 20.15 30.51
CA VAL A 562 -32.83 20.74 29.24
C VAL A 562 -34.34 20.55 29.17
N SER A 563 -35.08 21.59 29.55
CA SER A 563 -36.49 21.71 29.18
C SER A 563 -36.58 21.36 27.71
N ARG A 564 -37.52 20.47 27.33
CA ARG A 564 -37.70 19.96 25.97
C ARG A 564 -37.96 21.12 25.00
N LEU A 565 -36.91 21.82 24.59
CA LEU A 565 -36.92 22.77 23.52
C LEU A 565 -36.98 21.90 22.24
N ARG A 566 -38.10 22.05 21.53
CA ARG A 566 -38.32 21.41 20.24
C ARG A 566 -37.85 22.44 19.22
N GLY A 567 -36.79 22.14 18.47
CA GLY A 567 -36.36 22.99 17.36
C GLY A 567 -37.54 23.28 16.43
N ASN A 568 -37.80 24.56 16.21
CA ASN A 568 -38.79 25.03 15.27
C ASN A 568 -38.10 25.25 13.92
N CYS A 569 -38.52 24.52 12.87
CA CYS A 569 -37.89 24.59 11.56
C CYS A 569 -38.01 25.98 10.91
N SER A 570 -38.96 26.82 11.35
CA SER A 570 -39.06 28.22 10.90
C SER A 570 -38.02 29.15 11.54
N GLU A 571 -37.24 28.68 12.51
CA GLU A 571 -36.23 29.46 13.25
C GLU A 571 -34.81 28.96 12.96
N VAL A 572 -34.61 28.17 11.91
CA VAL A 572 -33.28 27.64 11.54
C VAL A 572 -32.28 28.76 11.26
N ASP A 573 -32.73 29.90 10.76
CA ASP A 573 -31.88 31.08 10.52
C ASP A 573 -31.23 31.63 11.81
N GLU A 574 -31.80 31.36 12.98
CA GLU A 574 -31.17 31.72 14.27
C GLU A 574 -29.84 30.98 14.49
N LEU A 575 -29.65 29.81 13.87
CA LEU A 575 -28.40 29.04 13.94
C LEU A 575 -27.26 29.68 13.12
N LEU A 576 -27.59 30.56 12.19
CA LEU A 576 -26.64 31.32 11.36
C LEU A 576 -26.18 32.61 12.03
N LYS A 577 -26.90 33.09 13.05
CA LYS A 577 -26.52 34.31 13.75
C LYS A 577 -25.18 34.12 14.46
N PRO A 578 -24.33 35.16 14.51
CA PRO A 578 -23.08 35.10 15.25
C PRO A 578 -23.36 34.91 16.74
N SER A 579 -22.62 34.01 17.36
CA SER A 579 -22.51 33.84 18.80
C SER A 579 -21.67 34.98 19.42
N ASP A 580 -21.51 34.96 20.74
CA ASP A 580 -20.65 35.91 21.47
C ASP A 580 -19.18 35.89 20.99
N LEU A 581 -18.76 34.81 20.31
CA LEU A 581 -17.43 34.64 19.72
C LEU A 581 -17.37 35.05 18.24
N GLY A 582 -18.44 35.60 17.68
CA GLY A 582 -18.50 36.08 16.29
C GLY A 582 -18.70 34.99 15.23
N GLU A 583 -18.71 33.71 15.60
CA GLU A 583 -18.99 32.59 14.69
C GLU A 583 -20.46 32.12 14.76
N PRO A 584 -21.03 31.49 13.72
CA PRO A 584 -22.41 31.02 13.73
C PRO A 584 -22.72 30.10 14.92
N VAL A 585 -23.88 30.27 15.54
CA VAL A 585 -24.34 29.47 16.70
C VAL A 585 -24.24 27.95 16.45
N LEU A 586 -24.47 27.50 15.22
CA LEU A 586 -24.25 26.11 14.81
C LEU A 586 -22.81 25.64 15.05
N ILE A 587 -21.82 26.42 14.61
CA ILE A 587 -20.39 26.08 14.73
C ILE A 587 -19.94 26.13 16.19
N ALA A 588 -20.28 27.19 16.91
CA ALA A 588 -19.94 27.35 18.32
C ALA A 588 -20.48 26.18 19.17
N SER A 589 -21.74 25.79 18.92
CA SER A 589 -22.38 24.67 19.62
C SER A 589 -21.72 23.34 19.32
N MET A 590 -21.29 23.12 18.07
CA MET A 590 -20.60 21.91 17.66
C MET A 590 -19.18 21.82 18.22
N ARG A 591 -18.41 22.91 18.22
CA ARG A 591 -17.08 22.95 18.82
C ARG A 591 -17.14 22.65 20.33
N LYS A 592 -18.06 23.31 21.04
CA LYS A 592 -18.29 23.04 22.45
C LYS A 592 -18.66 21.59 22.73
N ALA A 593 -19.50 20.99 21.89
CA ALA A 593 -19.89 19.59 22.05
C ALA A 593 -18.75 18.62 21.75
N LEU A 594 -17.82 18.97 20.85
CA LEU A 594 -16.66 18.14 20.52
C LEU A 594 -15.71 17.96 21.70
N ASP A 595 -15.65 18.91 22.62
CA ASP A 595 -14.84 18.82 23.83
C ASP A 595 -15.30 17.68 24.75
N ASP A 596 -16.60 17.33 24.68
CA ASP A 596 -17.22 16.26 25.46
C ASP A 596 -17.28 14.91 24.69
N TRP A 597 -16.83 14.87 23.44
CA TRP A 597 -16.89 13.65 22.61
C TRP A 597 -15.64 12.78 22.81
N PRO A 598 -15.74 11.45 22.62
CA PRO A 598 -14.57 10.58 22.54
C PRO A 598 -13.59 11.08 21.46
N ILE A 599 -12.29 11.11 21.78
CA ILE A 599 -11.23 11.73 20.96
C ILE A 599 -11.31 11.32 19.48
N GLY A 600 -11.47 10.03 19.18
CA GLY A 600 -11.59 9.55 17.79
C GLY A 600 -12.85 10.03 17.07
N ALA A 601 -13.99 10.12 17.77
CA ALA A 601 -15.22 10.67 17.18
C ALA A 601 -15.10 12.18 16.96
N ALA A 602 -14.42 12.88 17.86
CA ALA A 602 -14.18 14.32 17.76
C ALA A 602 -13.24 14.66 16.60
N ALA A 603 -12.13 13.94 16.46
CA ALA A 603 -11.15 14.14 15.38
C ALA A 603 -11.78 13.93 13.99
N LEU A 604 -12.54 12.85 13.81
CA LEU A 604 -13.21 12.53 12.55
C LEU A 604 -14.27 13.59 12.20
N PHE A 605 -14.99 14.11 13.20
CA PHE A 605 -15.96 15.18 12.98
C PHE A 605 -15.32 16.56 12.76
N LYS A 606 -14.15 16.87 13.35
CA LYS A 606 -13.45 18.16 13.16
C LYS A 606 -13.17 18.46 11.67
N THR A 607 -12.77 17.45 10.90
CA THR A 607 -12.56 17.59 9.44
C THR A 607 -13.85 17.94 8.71
N PHE A 608 -14.98 17.34 9.10
CA PHE A 608 -16.29 17.64 8.53
C PHE A 608 -16.81 19.02 8.99
N LEU A 609 -16.60 19.37 10.26
CA LEU A 609 -16.98 20.66 10.81
C LEU A 609 -16.24 21.79 10.08
N LYS A 610 -14.96 21.60 9.71
CA LYS A 610 -14.23 22.57 8.88
C LYS A 610 -14.87 22.79 7.51
N ARG A 611 -15.43 21.75 6.89
CA ARG A 611 -16.18 21.87 5.63
C ARG A 611 -17.50 22.62 5.84
N VAL A 612 -18.20 22.37 6.94
CA VAL A 612 -19.41 23.11 7.30
C VAL A 612 -19.09 24.59 7.53
N GLU A 613 -18.00 24.90 8.25
CA GLU A 613 -17.50 26.28 8.44
C GLU A 613 -17.23 26.98 7.11
N LEU A 614 -16.54 26.31 6.18
CA LEU A 614 -16.25 26.86 4.86
C LEU A 614 -17.54 27.12 4.06
N LEU A 615 -18.50 26.20 4.10
CA LEU A 615 -19.78 26.37 3.40
C LEU A 615 -20.57 27.55 3.97
N LEU A 616 -20.62 27.70 5.28
CA LEU A 616 -21.28 28.84 5.93
C LEU A 616 -20.54 30.17 5.66
N ALA A 617 -19.21 30.15 5.57
CA ALA A 617 -18.43 31.34 5.24
C ALA A 617 -18.65 31.80 3.79
N HIS A 618 -18.84 30.87 2.84
CA HIS A 618 -19.08 31.20 1.43
C HIS A 618 -20.56 31.51 1.15
N ASN A 619 -21.49 30.92 1.90
CA ASN A 619 -22.93 31.07 1.71
C ASN A 619 -23.63 31.37 3.05
N ALA A 620 -23.33 32.55 3.62
CA ALA A 620 -23.84 32.94 4.94
C ALA A 620 -25.38 33.00 5.07
N HIS A 621 -26.09 33.02 3.94
CA HIS A 621 -27.56 33.04 3.89
C HIS A 621 -28.18 31.67 3.59
N ASP A 622 -27.39 30.62 3.34
CA ASP A 622 -27.87 29.28 3.01
C ASP A 622 -27.14 28.20 3.82
N ILE A 623 -27.54 28.03 5.08
CA ILE A 623 -28.28 26.84 5.47
C ILE A 623 -27.88 25.47 4.90
N ARG A 624 -28.50 25.16 3.77
CA ARG A 624 -28.80 23.80 3.32
C ARG A 624 -27.56 22.97 3.02
N PRO A 625 -26.53 23.46 2.30
CA PRO A 625 -25.32 22.69 2.02
C PRO A 625 -24.56 22.27 3.29
N ALA A 626 -24.60 23.11 4.34
CA ALA A 626 -24.02 22.79 5.64
C ALA A 626 -24.80 21.65 6.32
N ILE A 627 -26.14 21.68 6.28
CA ILE A 627 -26.99 20.60 6.82
C ILE A 627 -26.82 19.30 6.04
N GLU A 628 -26.74 19.35 4.70
CA GLU A 628 -26.50 18.16 3.87
C GLU A 628 -25.14 17.51 4.19
N THR A 629 -24.11 18.32 4.45
CA THR A 629 -22.79 17.83 4.87
C THR A 629 -22.86 17.14 6.24
N LEU A 630 -23.64 17.70 7.19
CA LEU A 630 -23.90 17.07 8.48
C LEU A 630 -24.74 15.79 8.36
N ALA A 631 -25.71 15.78 7.44
CA ALA A 631 -26.56 14.62 7.16
C ALA A 631 -25.73 13.47 6.57
N ALA A 632 -24.85 13.77 5.61
CA ALA A 632 -23.93 12.80 5.00
C ALA A 632 -23.02 12.15 6.05
N PHE A 633 -22.47 12.94 6.98
CA PHE A 633 -21.71 12.39 8.11
C PHE A 633 -22.59 11.48 8.99
N SER A 634 -23.81 11.91 9.30
CA SER A 634 -24.73 11.14 10.14
C SER A 634 -25.23 9.84 9.49
N ASN A 635 -25.12 9.71 8.17
CA ASN A 635 -25.51 8.54 7.40
C ASN A 635 -24.33 7.66 7.00
N TYR A 636 -23.10 8.02 7.39
CA TYR A 636 -21.90 7.25 7.10
C TYR A 636 -21.95 5.91 7.84
N ALA A 637 -22.35 4.85 7.12
CA ALA A 637 -22.92 3.61 7.66
C ALA A 637 -21.99 2.80 8.60
N ASN A 638 -20.69 3.06 8.57
CA ASN A 638 -19.69 2.29 9.31
C ASN A 638 -19.45 2.79 10.75
N TYR A 639 -20.04 3.92 11.17
CA TYR A 639 -19.75 4.53 12.48
C TYR A 639 -21.02 4.85 13.28
N LYS A 640 -21.59 3.82 13.93
CA LYS A 640 -22.77 3.98 14.81
C LYS A 640 -22.52 4.88 16.02
N GLY A 641 -21.27 5.03 16.49
CA GLY A 641 -20.92 5.87 17.65
C GLY A 641 -21.05 7.39 17.38
N PRO A 642 -20.23 7.98 16.50
CA PRO A 642 -20.24 9.40 16.15
C PRO A 642 -21.62 9.92 15.73
N THR A 643 -22.39 9.10 15.01
CA THR A 643 -23.76 9.43 14.61
C THR A 643 -24.70 9.70 15.79
N VAL A 644 -24.57 8.91 16.87
CA VAL A 644 -25.40 9.06 18.08
C VAL A 644 -25.01 10.32 18.85
N TYR A 645 -23.71 10.63 18.91
CA TYR A 645 -23.23 11.86 19.54
C TYR A 645 -23.67 13.08 18.74
N LEU A 646 -23.50 13.06 17.41
CA LEU A 646 -23.92 14.14 16.52
C LEU A 646 -25.39 14.46 16.70
N LYS A 647 -26.29 13.47 16.57
CA LYS A 647 -27.75 13.70 16.66
C LYS A 647 -28.20 14.23 18.04
N LYS A 648 -27.43 13.98 19.10
CA LYS A 648 -27.71 14.44 20.47
C LYS A 648 -27.09 15.80 20.81
N THR A 649 -26.18 16.32 19.98
CA THR A 649 -25.53 17.60 20.24
C THR A 649 -26.56 18.73 20.34
N PRO A 650 -26.59 19.46 21.46
CA PRO A 650 -27.46 20.63 21.61
C PRO A 650 -26.95 21.79 20.76
N LEU A 651 -27.87 22.51 20.13
CA LEU A 651 -27.63 23.71 19.33
C LEU A 651 -28.16 24.93 20.08
N ALA A 652 -27.44 25.33 21.13
CA ALA A 652 -27.86 26.38 22.07
C ALA A 652 -29.31 26.19 22.56
N GLN A 653 -30.17 27.21 22.44
CA GLN A 653 -31.58 27.16 22.81
C GLN A 653 -32.50 26.61 21.71
N TRP A 654 -31.96 26.38 20.50
CA TRP A 654 -32.76 25.99 19.35
C TRP A 654 -33.24 24.54 19.46
N GLY A 655 -32.35 23.59 19.76
CA GLY A 655 -32.72 22.17 19.78
C GLY A 655 -31.51 21.26 19.73
N THR A 656 -31.59 20.14 19.00
CA THR A 656 -30.43 19.28 18.72
C THR A 656 -30.14 19.17 17.23
N VAL A 657 -28.93 18.75 16.87
CA VAL A 657 -28.58 18.47 15.46
C VAL A 657 -29.50 17.42 14.86
N GLY A 658 -29.91 16.41 15.63
CA GLY A 658 -30.87 15.42 15.17
C GLY A 658 -32.24 16.02 14.79
N GLN A 659 -32.67 17.10 15.45
CA GLN A 659 -33.87 17.85 15.07
C GLN A 659 -33.61 18.73 13.84
N LEU A 660 -32.42 19.32 13.74
CA LEU A 660 -32.00 20.09 12.56
C LEU A 660 -32.00 19.25 11.28
N LEU A 661 -31.51 18.01 11.36
CA LEU A 661 -31.50 17.07 10.25
C LEU A 661 -32.90 16.61 9.81
N LEU A 662 -33.93 16.85 10.61
CA LEU A 662 -35.32 16.48 10.28
C LEU A 662 -36.11 17.61 9.59
N CYS A 663 -35.60 18.84 9.59
CA CYS A 663 -36.37 20.07 9.24
C CYS A 663 -36.54 20.37 7.72
#